data_AF-A0A914E9Y2-F1
#
_entry.id   AF-A0A914E9Y2-F1
#
_cell.length_a   1.000
_cell.length_b   1.000
_cell.length_c   1.000
_cell.angle_alpha   90.00
_cell.angle_beta   90.00
_cell.angle_gamma   90.00
#
_symmetry.space_group_name_H-M   'P 1'
#
loop_
_entity.id
_entity.type
_entity.pdbx_description
1 polymer ?
#
loop_
_entity_poly.entity_id
_entity_poly.type
_entity_poly.pdbx_seq_one_letter_code
_entity_poly.pdbx_strand_id
1 'polypeptide(L)'
;MDIRINSFIIILNVFIKLSRSIEEENGLTGIPDIICNHDTIEMNFRTKKRFTGKIYVQGHHKNPECYVDFSKTDKNGKPSAGIKLSHGVCDMDRQRTISSDGMQFSTVLVISFHPLFNTKMDRAFQVKCSYQAKARIVDSEMEVSSMITETIEHDIPMPICTYSIRKSSVDGPILKYALVGDQVFHRWDCNTDSFGILIHSCYAEDGQGTKQMVIDEHGCEIDKEILGDPIYTPNLNMAYREGFVFKFADQPPLCYSEIESDYKNLSEHENVINLKRQKRDILYHHNGSNISKNVTLDGDLFSQHLYVLDNDAEMSAGDKLISALNQGSIITEAPICLSYLSFSIAIIFWTLVIIFLGTVSKILLTLYYKKTRAISPQNTKGKTRRKHLHEYGEKIYGPKGYPLIGNGHLIPHTSFEMLFFLQGLACKAIEKGENLMRIWHGETLHVYPLNGETVSSILEDNTELTKGKAYDFLLPWLGRGLLLSVDEKWRTHRKLLTPTFHFSMLDGFFEVFNQESRNLVEILEKYADNKQEVDIYPLAKYATLDIICETSMGTQLNAQGDPNQPYVKAAENYMRLMFEYNFNFWNWIPGVWKLTGKEAEQKGLLKTLLGFTQQVVKERSEIFDELKASGQVVVNKRMAFLDMLLNMKGENQLTIEDVREEVDTFMFAGHDTTSAAIGWACWCLATHPEIQERVYQEISKHFDDFDREISKEDLNELKYFDRCIKEAMRIFPPVPVITRKLKNDFNMSGKLVPKNAMIVILPYLIHHNEKIYPNHNCYDPDNFLPENINKRHHYSYIPFSAGPRNCIGQKFANYEARVILIWILRKFRLTTDYKLHDNKPGTEAILRPKLGIPLKLHRRY
;
A
#
# COMPACT_ATOMS: atom_id res chain seq x y z
N MET A 1 -35.32 36.13 16.66
CA MET A 1 -35.19 35.66 15.26
C MET A 1 -36.35 36.23 14.49
N ASP A 2 -36.18 37.40 13.86
CA ASP A 2 -37.29 38.04 13.12
C ASP A 2 -36.82 39.02 12.02
N ILE A 3 -35.70 38.69 11.36
CA ILE A 3 -35.14 39.47 10.23
C ILE A 3 -34.72 38.52 9.09
N ARG A 4 -35.56 37.51 8.79
CA ARG A 4 -35.29 36.51 7.72
C ARG A 4 -36.52 36.09 6.91
N ILE A 5 -37.55 36.94 6.82
CA ILE A 5 -38.71 36.73 5.93
C ILE A 5 -38.80 37.83 4.85
N ASN A 6 -38.76 39.12 5.23
CA ASN A 6 -38.85 40.22 4.26
C ASN A 6 -37.70 40.29 3.23
N SER A 7 -36.53 39.71 3.52
CA SER A 7 -35.41 39.65 2.56
C SER A 7 -35.73 38.80 1.33
N PHE A 8 -36.62 37.81 1.43
CA PHE A 8 -36.86 36.84 0.36
C PHE A 8 -37.73 37.41 -0.77
N ILE A 9 -38.68 38.28 -0.44
CA ILE A 9 -39.63 38.87 -1.41
C ILE A 9 -38.96 39.99 -2.23
N ILE A 10 -37.99 40.70 -1.66
CA ILE A 10 -37.24 41.75 -2.37
C ILE A 10 -36.30 41.13 -3.42
N ILE A 11 -35.58 40.06 -3.07
CA ILE A 11 -34.67 39.36 -4.00
C ILE A 11 -35.44 38.81 -5.21
N LEU A 12 -36.64 38.26 -5.01
CA LEU A 12 -37.48 37.73 -6.08
C LEU A 12 -37.88 38.81 -7.11
N ASN A 13 -38.01 40.08 -6.70
CA ASN A 13 -38.34 41.19 -7.59
C ASN A 13 -37.11 41.77 -8.33
N VAL A 14 -35.88 41.59 -7.79
CA VAL A 14 -34.64 41.97 -8.49
C VAL A 14 -34.39 41.02 -9.68
N PHE A 15 -34.66 39.72 -9.51
CA PHE A 15 -34.49 38.70 -10.57
C PHE A 15 -35.34 38.93 -11.83
N ILE A 16 -36.42 39.72 -11.74
CA ILE A 16 -37.36 39.96 -12.85
C ILE A 16 -36.97 41.19 -13.71
N LYS A 17 -35.97 41.98 -13.29
CA LYS A 17 -35.57 43.22 -14.00
C LYS A 17 -34.22 43.21 -14.71
N LEU A 18 -33.46 42.11 -14.66
CA LEU A 18 -32.17 41.93 -15.34
C LEU A 18 -32.26 41.02 -16.57
N SER A 19 -33.30 41.22 -17.39
CA SER A 19 -33.53 40.52 -18.65
C SER A 19 -33.23 41.41 -19.87
N ARG A 20 -31.94 41.68 -20.15
CA ARG A 20 -31.42 42.15 -21.46
C ARG A 20 -29.90 42.04 -21.53
N SER A 21 -29.39 41.99 -22.77
CA SER A 21 -27.98 41.77 -23.17
C SER A 21 -27.29 40.56 -22.51
N ILE A 22 -27.54 39.37 -23.08
CA ILE A 22 -26.52 38.31 -23.11
C ILE A 22 -25.50 38.70 -24.18
N GLU A 23 -24.26 39.01 -23.80
CA GLU A 23 -23.15 39.01 -24.75
C GLU A 23 -22.53 37.61 -24.74
N GLU A 24 -22.56 36.89 -25.88
CA GLU A 24 -22.07 35.50 -25.88
C GLU A 24 -20.57 35.44 -25.58
N GLU A 25 -20.16 34.53 -24.71
CA GLU A 25 -18.79 34.46 -24.20
C GLU A 25 -17.78 34.01 -25.27
N ASN A 26 -16.57 34.58 -25.21
CA ASN A 26 -15.50 34.25 -26.14
C ASN A 26 -14.66 33.07 -25.64
N GLY A 27 -14.33 32.14 -26.54
CA GLY A 27 -13.50 30.97 -26.25
C GLY A 27 -12.81 30.44 -27.50
N LEU A 28 -11.88 29.50 -27.32
CA LEU A 28 -11.11 28.88 -28.40
C LEU A 28 -12.02 28.07 -29.34
N THR A 29 -11.70 28.09 -30.65
CA THR A 29 -12.34 27.27 -31.67
C THR A 29 -11.34 26.24 -32.21
N GLY A 30 -11.27 25.09 -31.54
CA GLY A 30 -10.32 24.01 -31.85
C GLY A 30 -9.05 24.03 -30.99
N ILE A 31 -8.11 23.15 -31.35
CA ILE A 31 -6.76 23.07 -30.76
C ILE A 31 -5.88 24.15 -31.44
N PRO A 32 -4.92 24.79 -30.74
CA PRO A 32 -3.96 25.70 -31.37
C PRO A 32 -3.11 25.02 -32.46
N ASP A 33 -2.92 25.74 -33.58
CA ASP A 33 -1.98 25.40 -34.65
C ASP A 33 -0.54 25.69 -34.16
N ILE A 34 0.29 24.66 -34.00
CA ILE A 34 1.69 24.77 -33.57
C ILE A 34 2.61 24.61 -34.78
N ILE A 35 3.57 25.52 -34.95
CA ILE A 35 4.56 25.54 -36.03
C ILE A 35 5.97 25.57 -35.42
N CYS A 36 6.68 24.45 -35.54
CA CYS A 36 8.07 24.30 -35.11
C CYS A 36 9.03 24.74 -36.23
N ASN A 37 9.43 26.01 -36.27
CA ASN A 37 10.44 26.51 -37.21
C ASN A 37 11.86 26.18 -36.71
N HIS A 38 12.89 26.36 -37.54
CA HIS A 38 14.28 26.02 -37.21
C HIS A 38 14.89 26.79 -36.01
N ASP A 39 14.34 27.97 -35.72
CA ASP A 39 14.84 29.00 -34.81
C ASP A 39 13.82 29.35 -33.72
N THR A 40 12.53 29.07 -33.99
CA THR A 40 11.39 29.60 -33.25
C THR A 40 10.22 28.61 -33.19
N ILE A 41 9.51 28.62 -32.06
CA ILE A 41 8.23 27.94 -31.87
C ILE A 41 7.12 28.98 -32.00
N GLU A 42 6.23 28.81 -32.97
CA GLU A 42 5.03 29.63 -33.14
C GLU A 42 3.78 28.84 -32.73
N MET A 43 2.91 29.47 -31.94
CA MET A 43 1.59 28.91 -31.61
C MET A 43 0.51 29.92 -32.00
N ASN A 44 -0.38 29.51 -32.89
CA ASN A 44 -1.52 30.30 -33.38
C ASN A 44 -2.83 29.63 -32.95
N PHE A 45 -3.84 30.41 -32.61
CA PHE A 45 -5.16 29.90 -32.27
C PHE A 45 -6.27 30.83 -32.76
N ARG A 46 -7.50 30.32 -32.79
CA ARG A 46 -8.70 31.04 -33.22
C ARG A 46 -9.72 31.10 -32.09
N THR A 47 -10.50 32.17 -32.05
CA THR A 47 -11.49 32.44 -31.00
C THR A 47 -12.84 32.82 -31.59
N LYS A 48 -13.95 32.44 -30.91
CA LYS A 48 -15.33 32.70 -31.37
C LYS A 48 -15.61 34.17 -31.67
N LYS A 49 -14.97 35.08 -30.93
CA LYS A 49 -15.00 36.55 -31.10
C LYS A 49 -13.57 37.10 -31.04
N ARG A 50 -13.39 38.42 -31.21
CA ARG A 50 -12.08 39.10 -31.09
C ARG A 50 -11.41 38.76 -29.75
N PHE A 51 -10.17 38.26 -29.80
CA PHE A 51 -9.37 38.04 -28.59
C PHE A 51 -8.84 39.39 -28.06
N THR A 52 -9.01 39.61 -26.76
CA THR A 52 -8.55 40.80 -26.02
C THR A 52 -7.76 40.43 -24.76
N GLY A 53 -7.42 39.14 -24.62
CA GLY A 53 -6.67 38.59 -23.50
C GLY A 53 -5.16 38.64 -23.71
N LYS A 54 -4.43 37.74 -23.05
CA LYS A 54 -2.97 37.63 -23.09
C LYS A 54 -2.53 36.19 -23.37
N ILE A 55 -1.35 36.05 -23.95
CA ILE A 55 -0.65 34.77 -24.07
C ILE A 55 0.66 34.93 -23.31
N TYR A 56 1.07 33.95 -22.49
CA TYR A 56 2.36 33.98 -21.80
C TYR A 56 2.96 32.59 -21.56
N VAL A 57 4.28 32.48 -21.48
CA VAL A 57 4.95 31.28 -21.00
C VAL A 57 4.77 31.16 -19.47
N GLN A 58 4.45 29.95 -18.99
CA GLN A 58 4.28 29.67 -17.56
C GLN A 58 5.49 30.19 -16.74
N GLY A 59 5.22 30.80 -15.58
CA GLY A 59 6.22 31.56 -14.80
C GLY A 59 6.46 32.98 -15.34
N HIS A 60 6.79 33.12 -16.62
CA HIS A 60 7.29 34.37 -17.23
C HIS A 60 6.24 35.45 -17.57
N HIS A 61 5.08 35.46 -16.90
CA HIS A 61 3.96 36.40 -17.10
C HIS A 61 4.29 37.92 -16.99
N LYS A 62 5.54 38.28 -16.64
CA LYS A 62 6.05 39.66 -16.56
C LYS A 62 7.17 39.97 -17.57
N ASN A 63 7.78 38.97 -18.21
CA ASN A 63 8.86 39.20 -19.18
C ASN A 63 8.26 39.57 -20.54
N PRO A 64 8.52 40.77 -21.09
CA PRO A 64 7.93 41.23 -22.35
C PRO A 64 8.32 40.39 -23.58
N GLU A 65 9.38 39.58 -23.52
CA GLU A 65 9.73 38.62 -24.58
C GLU A 65 8.92 37.31 -24.49
N CYS A 66 8.28 37.06 -23.35
CA CYS A 66 7.57 35.83 -23.02
C CYS A 66 6.05 36.01 -22.86
N TYR A 67 5.51 37.21 -23.11
CA TYR A 67 4.07 37.46 -23.14
C TYR A 67 3.66 38.41 -24.28
N VAL A 68 2.43 38.24 -24.77
CA VAL A 68 1.77 39.18 -25.69
C VAL A 68 0.40 39.58 -25.14
N ASP A 69 0.11 40.88 -25.12
CA ASP A 69 -1.07 41.48 -24.48
C ASP A 69 -2.00 42.14 -25.52
N PHE A 70 -3.02 41.39 -25.98
CA PHE A 70 -3.92 41.79 -27.06
C PHE A 70 -5.00 42.79 -26.60
N SER A 71 -5.07 43.10 -25.30
CA SER A 71 -5.96 44.14 -24.77
C SER A 71 -5.56 45.55 -25.26
N LYS A 72 -4.32 45.73 -25.76
CA LYS A 72 -3.73 47.04 -26.11
C LYS A 72 -3.66 47.30 -27.62
N THR A 73 -3.90 46.30 -28.47
CA THR A 73 -3.84 46.42 -29.94
C THR A 73 -5.16 46.92 -30.52
N ASP A 74 -5.15 48.06 -31.22
CA ASP A 74 -6.37 48.82 -31.57
C ASP A 74 -7.21 48.22 -32.72
N LYS A 75 -8.53 48.49 -32.64
CA LYS A 75 -9.69 48.30 -33.56
C LYS A 75 -9.77 47.17 -34.60
N ASN A 76 -8.71 46.76 -35.31
CA ASN A 76 -8.78 45.82 -36.46
C ASN A 76 -8.34 44.37 -36.14
N GLY A 77 -8.47 43.93 -34.88
CA GLY A 77 -8.05 42.59 -34.44
C GLY A 77 -8.86 41.46 -35.08
N LYS A 78 -8.18 40.57 -35.82
CA LYS A 78 -8.73 39.32 -36.38
C LYS A 78 -9.16 38.34 -35.24
N PRO A 79 -10.07 37.39 -35.49
CA PRO A 79 -10.43 36.32 -34.54
C PRO A 79 -9.35 35.23 -34.40
N SER A 80 -8.08 35.62 -34.52
CA SER A 80 -6.90 34.75 -34.49
C SER A 80 -5.76 35.48 -33.79
N ALA A 81 -5.16 34.85 -32.79
CA ALA A 81 -4.04 35.38 -32.02
C ALA A 81 -2.96 34.30 -31.86
N GLY A 82 -1.74 34.70 -31.52
CA GLY A 82 -0.62 33.78 -31.40
C GLY A 82 0.61 34.41 -30.79
N ILE A 83 1.60 33.57 -30.47
CA ILE A 83 2.88 33.96 -29.89
C ILE A 83 4.01 33.25 -30.65
N LYS A 84 5.14 33.94 -30.81
CA LYS A 84 6.37 33.43 -31.39
C LYS A 84 7.47 33.50 -30.34
N LEU A 85 8.08 32.37 -30.02
CA LEU A 85 9.17 32.25 -29.05
C LEU A 85 10.44 31.78 -29.77
N SER A 86 11.58 32.39 -29.47
CA SER A 86 12.88 31.89 -29.96
C SER A 86 13.39 30.73 -29.09
N HIS A 87 14.10 29.78 -29.70
CA HIS A 87 14.71 28.67 -28.96
C HIS A 87 15.66 29.17 -27.86
N GLY A 88 15.54 28.61 -26.65
CA GLY A 88 16.38 28.94 -25.50
C GLY A 88 16.00 30.22 -24.73
N VAL A 89 14.88 30.87 -25.06
CA VAL A 89 14.30 31.99 -24.29
C VAL A 89 13.10 31.48 -23.49
N CYS A 90 12.75 32.16 -22.38
CA CYS A 90 11.58 31.84 -21.53
C CYS A 90 11.63 30.44 -20.89
N ASP A 91 12.80 30.09 -20.32
CA ASP A 91 13.11 28.81 -19.66
C ASP A 91 12.59 27.58 -20.43
N MET A 92 12.72 27.65 -21.77
CA MET A 92 12.38 26.58 -22.69
C MET A 92 13.34 25.40 -22.51
N ASP A 93 12.82 24.34 -21.90
CA ASP A 93 13.56 23.10 -21.64
C ASP A 93 14.10 22.48 -22.93
N ARG A 94 15.38 22.10 -22.91
CA ARG A 94 16.15 21.65 -24.08
C ARG A 94 16.83 20.32 -23.75
N GLN A 95 16.21 19.23 -24.18
CA GLN A 95 16.69 17.87 -23.92
C GLN A 95 17.26 17.22 -25.19
N ARG A 96 18.34 16.44 -25.05
CA ARG A 96 18.93 15.66 -26.15
C ARG A 96 18.43 14.22 -26.06
N THR A 97 17.62 13.80 -27.02
CA THR A 97 16.99 12.47 -27.01
C THR A 97 17.96 11.39 -27.44
N ILE A 98 18.20 10.40 -26.57
CA ILE A 98 19.10 9.26 -26.84
C ILE A 98 18.49 8.33 -27.92
N SER A 99 17.17 8.21 -27.97
CA SER A 99 16.43 7.31 -28.88
C SER A 99 16.33 7.80 -30.34
N SER A 100 16.72 9.04 -30.64
CA SER A 100 16.90 9.53 -32.02
C SER A 100 17.78 10.78 -32.02
N ASP A 101 18.88 10.77 -32.79
CA ASP A 101 19.90 11.82 -32.72
C ASP A 101 19.34 13.18 -33.17
N GLY A 102 19.20 14.07 -32.21
CA GLY A 102 18.40 15.28 -32.35
C GLY A 102 18.20 16.03 -31.03
N MET A 103 17.50 17.16 -31.12
CA MET A 103 17.22 18.07 -30.02
C MET A 103 15.72 18.25 -29.86
N GLN A 104 15.20 18.05 -28.64
CA GLN A 104 13.84 18.40 -28.28
C GLN A 104 13.83 19.70 -27.47
N PHE A 105 12.94 20.62 -27.86
CA PHE A 105 12.61 21.83 -27.11
C PHE A 105 11.18 21.73 -26.58
N SER A 106 10.94 22.14 -25.34
CA SER A 106 9.58 22.20 -24.78
C SER A 106 9.33 23.43 -23.89
N THR A 107 8.07 23.85 -23.85
CA THR A 107 7.62 24.99 -23.03
C THR A 107 6.11 24.89 -22.76
N VAL A 108 5.59 25.62 -21.77
CA VAL A 108 4.15 25.65 -21.46
C VAL A 108 3.57 27.04 -21.71
N LEU A 109 2.66 27.14 -22.68
CA LEU A 109 1.99 28.37 -23.09
C LEU A 109 0.60 28.48 -22.47
N VAL A 110 0.32 29.59 -21.80
CA VAL A 110 -0.95 29.91 -21.15
C VAL A 110 -1.69 30.99 -21.96
N ILE A 111 -2.93 30.71 -22.36
CA ILE A 111 -3.87 31.68 -22.93
C ILE A 111 -4.81 32.14 -21.81
N SER A 112 -4.76 33.43 -21.47
CA SER A 112 -5.58 34.08 -20.45
C SER A 112 -6.60 35.00 -21.11
N PHE A 113 -7.90 34.75 -20.93
CA PHE A 113 -8.95 35.58 -21.55
C PHE A 113 -9.20 36.89 -20.80
N HIS A 114 -8.88 36.97 -19.52
CA HIS A 114 -9.01 38.19 -18.71
C HIS A 114 -7.64 38.89 -18.52
N PRO A 115 -7.56 40.25 -18.51
CA PRO A 115 -6.28 40.96 -18.48
C PRO A 115 -5.57 41.02 -17.11
N LEU A 116 -6.20 40.55 -16.03
CA LEU A 116 -5.68 40.66 -14.64
C LEU A 116 -5.83 39.38 -13.78
N PHE A 117 -6.44 38.32 -14.31
CA PHE A 117 -6.78 37.11 -13.56
C PHE A 117 -6.76 35.90 -14.48
N ASN A 118 -6.44 34.73 -13.95
CA ASN A 118 -6.71 33.49 -14.66
C ASN A 118 -8.18 33.07 -14.45
N THR A 119 -8.87 32.65 -15.51
CA THR A 119 -10.31 32.29 -15.53
C THR A 119 -10.55 30.82 -15.92
N LYS A 120 -11.75 30.27 -15.74
CA LYS A 120 -12.08 28.91 -16.20
C LYS A 120 -12.09 28.77 -17.73
N MET A 121 -12.10 29.86 -18.50
CA MET A 121 -11.93 29.85 -19.96
C MET A 121 -10.46 29.72 -20.40
N ASP A 122 -9.51 29.90 -19.49
CA ASP A 122 -8.08 29.91 -19.80
C ASP A 122 -7.53 28.50 -20.01
N ARG A 123 -6.50 28.37 -20.84
CA ARG A 123 -5.92 27.06 -21.20
C ARG A 123 -4.40 27.14 -21.22
N ALA A 124 -3.76 26.12 -20.64
CA ALA A 124 -2.33 25.90 -20.71
C ALA A 124 -2.04 24.72 -21.66
N PHE A 125 -1.05 24.88 -22.53
CA PHE A 125 -0.64 23.89 -23.52
C PHE A 125 0.86 23.64 -23.38
N GLN A 126 1.27 22.39 -23.11
CA GLN A 126 2.68 22.00 -23.22
C GLN A 126 2.99 21.75 -24.70
N VAL A 127 3.89 22.56 -25.25
CA VAL A 127 4.38 22.44 -26.62
C VAL A 127 5.70 21.68 -26.59
N LYS A 128 5.87 20.71 -27.48
CA LYS A 128 7.13 19.97 -27.69
C LYS A 128 7.47 19.97 -29.18
N CYS A 129 8.66 20.43 -29.54
CA CYS A 129 9.20 20.43 -30.90
C CYS A 129 10.50 19.60 -30.94
N SER A 130 10.55 18.57 -31.79
CA SER A 130 11.73 17.70 -31.95
C SER A 130 12.39 17.90 -33.31
N TYR A 131 13.71 18.12 -33.31
CA TYR A 131 14.51 18.39 -34.50
C TYR A 131 15.57 17.30 -34.67
N GLN A 132 15.44 16.47 -35.71
CA GLN A 132 16.38 15.39 -36.03
C GLN A 132 17.60 15.93 -36.80
N ALA A 133 18.78 15.41 -36.47
CA ALA A 133 20.02 15.74 -37.17
C ALA A 133 20.08 15.02 -38.53
N LYS A 134 19.99 15.76 -39.64
CA LYS A 134 20.32 15.21 -40.96
C LYS A 134 21.83 15.12 -41.12
N ALA A 135 22.39 13.94 -40.88
CA ALA A 135 23.76 13.61 -41.25
C ALA A 135 23.97 13.85 -42.76
N ARG A 136 24.73 14.90 -43.11
CA ARG A 136 25.30 15.11 -44.43
C ARG A 136 26.77 14.74 -44.36
N ILE A 137 27.10 13.54 -44.81
CA ILE A 137 28.48 13.15 -45.09
C ILE A 137 28.99 14.04 -46.22
N VAL A 138 30.10 14.72 -45.99
CA VAL A 138 30.87 15.47 -46.99
C VAL A 138 32.33 15.25 -46.64
N ASP A 139 33.07 14.54 -47.49
CA ASP A 139 34.47 14.19 -47.23
C ASP A 139 35.40 15.38 -47.45
N SER A 140 36.26 15.64 -46.46
CA SER A 140 37.57 16.27 -46.66
C SER A 140 38.47 15.95 -45.46
N GLU A 141 39.69 15.50 -45.71
CA GLU A 141 40.60 14.92 -44.73
C GLU A 141 41.31 15.99 -43.87
N MET A 142 41.51 15.73 -42.57
CA MET A 142 42.84 15.78 -41.90
C MET A 142 42.81 15.43 -40.41
N GLU A 143 43.91 14.80 -39.96
CA GLU A 143 44.29 14.35 -38.61
C GLU A 143 44.41 15.53 -37.57
N VAL A 144 44.61 15.36 -36.24
CA VAL A 144 45.31 14.32 -35.46
C VAL A 144 44.67 14.05 -34.08
N SER A 145 44.77 12.78 -33.66
CA SER A 145 44.60 12.17 -32.32
C SER A 145 44.55 13.05 -31.05
N SER A 146 43.66 12.66 -30.13
CA SER A 146 44.10 12.17 -28.81
C SER A 146 43.31 10.89 -28.46
N MET A 147 43.91 9.93 -27.77
CA MET A 147 43.26 8.65 -27.46
C MET A 147 42.17 8.81 -26.39
N ILE A 148 40.99 8.26 -26.67
CA ILE A 148 39.95 7.97 -25.67
C ILE A 148 39.81 6.44 -25.65
N THR A 149 39.83 5.82 -24.47
CA THR A 149 39.53 4.39 -24.33
C THR A 149 38.04 4.14 -24.58
N GLU A 150 37.71 3.47 -25.68
CA GLU A 150 36.41 2.82 -25.83
C GLU A 150 36.32 1.68 -24.82
N THR A 151 35.34 1.77 -23.91
CA THR A 151 34.98 0.64 -23.05
C THR A 151 34.08 -0.27 -23.88
N ILE A 152 34.67 -1.27 -24.53
CA ILE A 152 33.92 -2.30 -25.26
C ILE A 152 33.34 -3.27 -24.24
N GLU A 153 32.16 -2.92 -23.71
CA GLU A 153 31.36 -3.86 -22.92
C GLU A 153 30.78 -4.92 -23.86
N HIS A 154 31.25 -6.16 -23.68
CA HIS A 154 30.88 -7.28 -24.54
C HIS A 154 30.09 -8.30 -23.73
N ASP A 155 28.78 -8.09 -23.61
CA ASP A 155 27.87 -9.03 -22.95
C ASP A 155 27.90 -10.39 -23.67
N ILE A 156 28.50 -11.39 -23.03
CA ILE A 156 28.43 -12.78 -23.47
C ILE A 156 27.16 -13.38 -22.83
N PRO A 157 26.13 -13.77 -23.61
CA PRO A 157 24.90 -14.30 -23.06
C PRO A 157 25.16 -15.63 -22.35
N MET A 158 24.52 -15.84 -21.18
CA MET A 158 24.66 -17.10 -20.46
C MET A 158 24.15 -18.29 -21.30
N PRO A 159 24.89 -19.41 -21.31
CA PRO A 159 24.67 -20.47 -22.27
C PRO A 159 23.48 -21.37 -21.90
N ILE A 160 22.65 -21.67 -22.89
CA ILE A 160 21.58 -22.67 -22.73
C ILE A 160 22.22 -24.06 -22.76
N CYS A 161 22.11 -24.78 -21.64
CA CYS A 161 22.53 -26.17 -21.50
C CYS A 161 21.33 -27.11 -21.61
N THR A 162 21.53 -28.27 -22.23
CA THR A 162 20.49 -29.28 -22.46
C THR A 162 20.95 -30.65 -22.00
N TYR A 163 20.02 -31.43 -21.45
CA TYR A 163 20.25 -32.82 -21.05
C TYR A 163 19.46 -33.76 -21.96
N SER A 164 20.09 -34.85 -22.41
CA SER A 164 19.47 -35.86 -23.27
C SER A 164 19.98 -37.26 -22.95
N ILE A 165 19.10 -38.26 -23.08
CA ILE A 165 19.48 -39.68 -23.08
C ILE A 165 19.38 -40.19 -24.52
N ARG A 166 20.40 -40.89 -25.00
CA ARG A 166 20.58 -41.28 -26.41
C ARG A 166 20.87 -42.77 -26.54
N LYS A 167 20.45 -43.37 -27.66
CA LYS A 167 20.66 -44.81 -27.92
C LYS A 167 21.98 -45.06 -28.65
N SER A 168 22.72 -46.08 -28.21
CA SER A 168 23.91 -46.65 -28.86
C SER A 168 25.16 -45.75 -29.00
N SER A 169 25.08 -44.42 -28.92
CA SER A 169 26.24 -43.53 -28.83
C SER A 169 25.89 -42.15 -28.27
N VAL A 170 26.91 -41.34 -27.96
CA VAL A 170 26.81 -39.95 -27.45
C VAL A 170 26.15 -38.99 -28.44
N ASP A 171 26.26 -39.27 -29.74
CA ASP A 171 25.56 -38.55 -30.82
C ASP A 171 24.30 -39.28 -31.33
N GLY A 172 23.96 -40.41 -30.71
CA GLY A 172 22.80 -41.23 -31.08
C GLY A 172 21.46 -40.50 -30.96
N PRO A 173 20.39 -41.09 -31.53
CA PRO A 173 19.06 -40.51 -31.47
C PRO A 173 18.55 -40.45 -30.02
N ILE A 174 17.83 -39.38 -29.68
CA ILE A 174 17.22 -39.19 -28.36
C ILE A 174 16.23 -40.33 -28.09
N LEU A 175 16.45 -41.01 -26.97
CA LEU A 175 15.80 -42.24 -26.57
C LEU A 175 14.39 -41.96 -26.02
N LYS A 176 13.36 -42.40 -26.75
CA LYS A 176 11.95 -42.23 -26.32
C LYS A 176 11.40 -43.43 -25.55
N TYR A 177 11.95 -44.62 -25.79
CA TYR A 177 11.56 -45.88 -25.14
C TYR A 177 12.78 -46.81 -25.07
N ALA A 178 12.88 -47.57 -23.99
CA ALA A 178 13.91 -48.58 -23.76
C ALA A 178 13.42 -49.66 -22.79
N LEU A 179 14.11 -50.81 -22.79
CA LEU A 179 13.86 -51.91 -21.85
C LEU A 179 14.86 -51.87 -20.68
N VAL A 180 14.51 -52.48 -19.55
CA VAL A 180 15.45 -52.68 -18.44
C VAL A 180 16.63 -53.53 -18.93
N GLY A 181 17.85 -53.01 -18.79
CA GLY A 181 19.08 -53.58 -19.34
C GLY A 181 19.54 -52.97 -20.67
N ASP A 182 18.78 -52.10 -21.34
CA ASP A 182 19.24 -51.39 -22.55
C ASP A 182 20.42 -50.45 -22.20
N GLN A 183 21.50 -50.53 -22.98
CA GLN A 183 22.68 -49.64 -22.88
C GLN A 183 22.37 -48.25 -23.47
N VAL A 184 22.69 -47.18 -22.74
CA VAL A 184 22.32 -45.79 -23.08
C VAL A 184 23.41 -44.78 -22.74
N PHE A 185 23.37 -43.64 -23.44
CA PHE A 185 24.30 -42.53 -23.25
C PHE A 185 23.56 -41.29 -22.74
N HIS A 186 23.86 -40.88 -21.52
CA HIS A 186 23.49 -39.60 -20.96
C HIS A 186 24.43 -38.53 -21.54
N ARG A 187 23.90 -37.39 -21.97
CA ARG A 187 24.67 -36.26 -22.53
C ARG A 187 24.11 -34.94 -22.02
N TRP A 188 25.01 -34.09 -21.56
CA TRP A 188 24.81 -32.71 -21.16
C TRP A 188 25.59 -31.82 -22.13
N ASP A 189 24.95 -30.80 -22.69
CA ASP A 189 25.41 -30.12 -23.91
C ASP A 189 25.04 -28.63 -23.84
N CYS A 190 26.03 -27.74 -23.79
CA CYS A 190 25.84 -26.29 -23.69
C CYS A 190 26.23 -25.59 -24.99
N ASN A 191 25.37 -24.69 -25.47
CA ASN A 191 25.60 -23.96 -26.73
C ASN A 191 26.56 -22.76 -26.53
N THR A 192 27.83 -23.03 -26.20
CA THR A 192 28.91 -22.04 -26.07
C THR A 192 30.29 -22.69 -26.16
N ASP A 193 31.30 -21.89 -26.50
CA ASP A 193 32.72 -22.23 -26.38
C ASP A 193 33.44 -21.37 -25.31
N SER A 194 32.70 -20.50 -24.59
CA SER A 194 33.27 -19.53 -23.62
C SER A 194 33.25 -20.02 -22.16
N PHE A 195 32.37 -20.98 -21.82
CA PHE A 195 32.17 -21.48 -20.46
C PHE A 195 32.22 -23.01 -20.43
N GLY A 196 32.82 -23.57 -19.38
CA GLY A 196 32.76 -25.01 -19.10
C GLY A 196 31.53 -25.37 -18.25
N ILE A 197 30.89 -26.50 -18.56
CA ILE A 197 29.84 -27.10 -17.72
C ILE A 197 30.47 -27.94 -16.61
N LEU A 198 30.00 -27.78 -15.37
CA LEU A 198 30.14 -28.77 -14.32
C LEU A 198 28.74 -29.32 -13.98
N ILE A 199 28.62 -30.64 -13.85
CA ILE A 199 27.36 -31.27 -13.42
C ILE A 199 27.38 -31.22 -11.90
N HIS A 200 26.68 -30.24 -11.32
CA HIS A 200 26.71 -29.99 -9.87
C HIS A 200 25.98 -31.10 -9.10
N SER A 201 24.88 -31.64 -9.63
CA SER A 201 24.25 -32.86 -9.11
C SER A 201 23.38 -33.56 -10.17
N CYS A 202 22.87 -34.76 -9.87
CA CYS A 202 21.86 -35.44 -10.69
C CYS A 202 21.03 -36.37 -9.82
N TYR A 203 19.73 -36.45 -10.05
CA TYR A 203 18.84 -37.37 -9.35
C TYR A 203 17.86 -38.07 -10.31
N ALA A 204 17.26 -39.13 -9.81
CA ALA A 204 16.18 -39.86 -10.47
C ALA A 204 14.96 -39.88 -9.54
N GLU A 205 13.77 -39.65 -10.09
CA GLU A 205 12.55 -39.34 -9.32
C GLU A 205 11.52 -40.47 -9.42
N ASP A 206 10.84 -40.79 -8.31
CA ASP A 206 9.89 -41.90 -8.17
C ASP A 206 8.48 -41.64 -8.72
N GLY A 207 8.21 -40.43 -9.23
CA GLY A 207 6.90 -39.96 -9.69
C GLY A 207 5.87 -39.68 -8.59
N GLN A 208 6.19 -39.96 -7.33
CA GLN A 208 5.43 -39.57 -6.14
C GLN A 208 6.07 -38.37 -5.40
N GLY A 209 7.28 -37.97 -5.80
CA GLY A 209 8.04 -36.83 -5.30
C GLY A 209 9.33 -37.20 -4.54
N THR A 210 9.63 -38.49 -4.38
CA THR A 210 10.89 -38.96 -3.80
C THR A 210 11.99 -38.87 -4.85
N LYS A 211 13.03 -38.08 -4.56
CA LYS A 211 14.23 -37.97 -5.41
C LYS A 211 15.36 -38.80 -4.80
N GLN A 212 15.93 -39.73 -5.57
CA GLN A 212 17.20 -40.36 -5.23
C GLN A 212 18.33 -39.69 -6.00
N MET A 213 19.31 -39.15 -5.26
CA MET A 213 20.53 -38.63 -5.85
C MET A 213 21.36 -39.75 -6.50
N VAL A 214 21.86 -39.50 -7.72
CA VAL A 214 22.69 -40.38 -8.55
C VAL A 214 24.08 -39.78 -8.76
N ILE A 215 24.18 -38.45 -8.79
CA ILE A 215 25.42 -37.68 -8.68
C ILE A 215 25.21 -36.69 -7.53
N ASP A 216 26.16 -36.62 -6.60
CA ASP A 216 26.09 -35.73 -5.42
C ASP A 216 26.35 -34.27 -5.77
N GLU A 217 26.17 -33.38 -4.80
CA GLU A 217 26.43 -31.92 -4.88
C GLU A 217 27.90 -31.53 -5.17
N HIS A 218 28.81 -32.50 -5.22
CA HIS A 218 30.22 -32.30 -5.58
C HIS A 218 30.52 -32.81 -7.00
N GLY A 219 29.49 -33.14 -7.79
CA GLY A 219 29.62 -33.76 -9.11
C GLY A 219 30.18 -35.18 -9.10
N CYS A 220 30.24 -35.83 -7.93
CA CYS A 220 30.81 -37.16 -7.77
C CYS A 220 29.73 -38.25 -7.90
N GLU A 221 30.14 -39.43 -8.37
CA GLU A 221 29.17 -40.50 -8.67
C GLU A 221 28.67 -41.17 -7.38
N ILE A 222 27.36 -41.11 -7.14
CA ILE A 222 26.79 -41.78 -5.98
C ILE A 222 26.82 -43.29 -6.21
N ASP A 223 26.47 -43.83 -7.39
CA ASP A 223 26.82 -45.22 -7.70
C ASP A 223 27.21 -45.52 -9.15
N LYS A 224 28.18 -46.44 -9.27
CA LYS A 224 28.85 -46.93 -10.48
C LYS A 224 28.13 -48.07 -11.21
N GLU A 225 27.16 -48.75 -10.59
CA GLU A 225 26.26 -49.71 -11.28
C GLU A 225 25.08 -48.96 -11.89
N ILE A 226 24.69 -47.85 -11.24
CA ILE A 226 23.75 -46.85 -11.75
C ILE A 226 24.32 -46.03 -12.92
N LEU A 227 25.28 -45.13 -12.62
CA LEU A 227 25.80 -44.14 -13.54
C LEU A 227 27.15 -43.62 -13.02
N GLY A 228 28.25 -43.99 -13.68
CA GLY A 228 29.60 -43.59 -13.26
C GLY A 228 29.94 -42.11 -13.48
N ASP A 229 31.16 -41.72 -13.12
CA ASP A 229 31.65 -40.32 -13.21
C ASP A 229 31.47 -39.72 -14.62
N PRO A 230 30.86 -38.53 -14.79
CA PRO A 230 30.73 -37.91 -16.11
C PRO A 230 32.07 -37.71 -16.83
N ILE A 231 32.08 -37.97 -18.13
CA ILE A 231 33.23 -37.77 -19.01
C ILE A 231 33.03 -36.44 -19.74
N TYR A 232 33.86 -35.45 -19.41
CA TYR A 232 33.85 -34.13 -20.04
C TYR A 232 34.61 -34.15 -21.37
N THR A 233 34.13 -33.39 -22.36
CA THR A 233 34.89 -33.15 -23.60
C THR A 233 36.11 -32.25 -23.35
N PRO A 234 37.14 -32.26 -24.20
CA PRO A 234 38.31 -31.39 -24.03
C PRO A 234 37.99 -29.89 -23.98
N ASN A 235 36.88 -29.47 -24.59
CA ASN A 235 36.41 -28.07 -24.59
C ASN A 235 35.56 -27.71 -23.36
N LEU A 236 35.27 -28.68 -22.48
CA LEU A 236 34.38 -28.58 -21.31
C LEU A 236 32.94 -28.08 -21.58
N ASN A 237 32.52 -27.87 -22.83
CA ASN A 237 31.16 -27.45 -23.20
C ASN A 237 30.14 -28.60 -23.25
N MET A 238 30.60 -29.84 -23.15
CA MET A 238 29.76 -31.05 -23.16
C MET A 238 30.31 -32.08 -22.15
N ALA A 239 29.41 -32.80 -21.51
CA ALA A 239 29.72 -33.98 -20.70
C ALA A 239 28.83 -35.15 -21.13
N TYR A 240 29.31 -36.38 -20.98
CA TYR A 240 28.51 -37.57 -21.28
C TYR A 240 28.86 -38.73 -20.35
N ARG A 241 27.92 -39.67 -20.22
CA ARG A 241 28.16 -40.93 -19.53
C ARG A 241 27.35 -42.10 -20.09
N GLU A 242 28.01 -43.24 -20.21
CA GLU A 242 27.36 -44.52 -20.48
C GLU A 242 26.76 -45.13 -19.19
N GLY A 243 25.51 -45.60 -19.29
CA GLY A 243 24.79 -46.31 -18.23
C GLY A 243 23.81 -47.33 -18.81
N PHE A 244 23.10 -48.06 -17.94
CA PHE A 244 22.08 -49.03 -18.33
C PHE A 244 20.69 -48.59 -17.88
N VAL A 245 19.67 -48.84 -18.68
CA VAL A 245 18.26 -48.50 -18.39
C VAL A 245 17.68 -49.42 -17.33
N PHE A 246 16.83 -48.84 -16.48
CA PHE A 246 16.40 -49.48 -15.25
C PHE A 246 15.04 -49.01 -14.75
N LYS A 247 14.62 -49.61 -13.65
CA LYS A 247 13.26 -49.56 -13.12
C LYS A 247 13.27 -49.84 -11.62
N PHE A 248 12.44 -49.12 -10.85
CA PHE A 248 12.18 -49.44 -9.45
C PHE A 248 11.41 -50.76 -9.30
N ALA A 249 11.49 -51.37 -8.13
CA ALA A 249 10.60 -52.47 -7.77
C ALA A 249 9.12 -52.04 -7.87
N ASP A 250 8.32 -52.88 -8.51
CA ASP A 250 6.85 -52.88 -8.49
C ASP A 250 6.06 -51.63 -8.96
N GLN A 251 6.69 -50.62 -9.58
CA GLN A 251 5.99 -49.45 -10.18
C GLN A 251 6.33 -49.21 -11.67
N PRO A 252 5.38 -48.88 -12.57
CA PRO A 252 5.60 -48.55 -13.99
C PRO A 252 5.45 -47.04 -14.33
N PRO A 253 5.80 -46.57 -15.55
CA PRO A 253 7.06 -46.64 -16.34
C PRO A 253 8.02 -45.46 -16.04
N LEU A 254 8.97 -44.99 -16.87
CA LEU A 254 10.11 -44.12 -16.44
C LEU A 254 10.00 -42.57 -16.50
N CYS A 255 10.16 -41.84 -15.38
CA CYS A 255 10.37 -40.37 -15.31
C CYS A 255 11.77 -39.96 -14.78
N TYR A 256 12.39 -38.93 -15.37
CA TYR A 256 13.52 -38.16 -14.81
C TYR A 256 13.13 -36.67 -14.81
N SER A 257 13.62 -35.88 -13.86
CA SER A 257 13.50 -34.41 -13.87
C SER A 257 14.83 -33.74 -13.49
N GLU A 258 15.10 -32.61 -14.14
CA GLU A 258 15.97 -31.46 -13.82
C GLU A 258 17.32 -31.62 -13.05
N ILE A 259 18.30 -30.79 -13.44
CA ILE A 259 19.68 -30.78 -12.93
C ILE A 259 20.13 -29.34 -12.71
N GLU A 260 20.69 -29.04 -11.53
CA GLU A 260 21.48 -27.81 -11.33
C GLU A 260 22.88 -28.00 -11.93
N SER A 261 23.35 -26.99 -12.65
CA SER A 261 24.67 -26.96 -13.30
C SER A 261 25.37 -25.64 -13.01
N ASP A 262 26.58 -25.72 -12.45
CA ASP A 262 27.45 -24.57 -12.22
C ASP A 262 28.33 -24.31 -13.45
N TYR A 263 28.60 -23.03 -13.70
CA TYR A 263 29.46 -22.56 -14.78
C TYR A 263 30.83 -22.14 -14.24
N LYS A 264 31.90 -22.46 -14.98
CA LYS A 264 33.23 -21.89 -14.73
C LYS A 264 33.84 -21.31 -16.00
N ASN A 265 34.52 -20.17 -15.85
CA ASN A 265 35.28 -19.52 -16.91
C ASN A 265 36.47 -20.40 -17.32
N LEU A 266 36.69 -20.54 -18.63
CA LEU A 266 37.82 -21.25 -19.22
C LEU A 266 39.16 -20.46 -19.15
N SER A 267 39.14 -19.24 -18.57
CA SER A 267 40.27 -18.32 -18.55
C SER A 267 41.38 -18.63 -17.53
N GLU A 268 41.19 -19.63 -16.66
CA GLU A 268 42.19 -20.07 -15.68
C GLU A 268 42.58 -21.54 -15.91
N HIS A 269 43.70 -21.75 -16.61
CA HIS A 269 44.25 -23.07 -16.90
C HIS A 269 45.76 -23.12 -16.65
N GLU A 270 46.16 -23.82 -15.58
CA GLU A 270 47.23 -24.83 -15.59
C GLU A 270 47.27 -25.61 -14.25
N ASN A 271 47.70 -26.89 -14.28
CA ASN A 271 47.89 -27.83 -13.14
C ASN A 271 46.76 -28.82 -12.77
N VAL A 272 46.39 -29.67 -13.73
CA VAL A 272 46.72 -31.13 -13.70
C VAL A 272 46.44 -31.94 -12.41
N ILE A 273 45.39 -32.77 -12.48
CA ILE A 273 45.24 -34.14 -11.90
C ILE A 273 45.43 -34.33 -10.38
N ASN A 274 44.33 -34.69 -9.69
CA ASN A 274 44.21 -35.98 -8.96
C ASN A 274 42.76 -36.26 -8.48
N LEU A 275 42.09 -37.27 -9.06
CA LEU A 275 40.80 -37.77 -8.59
C LEU A 275 40.99 -38.96 -7.63
N LYS A 276 40.39 -38.93 -6.44
CA LYS A 276 40.21 -40.10 -5.56
C LYS A 276 38.76 -40.21 -5.11
N ARG A 277 38.06 -41.22 -5.65
CA ARG A 277 36.62 -41.50 -5.47
C ARG A 277 36.34 -42.18 -4.13
N GLN A 278 35.17 -41.94 -3.53
CA GLN A 278 34.67 -42.78 -2.43
C GLN A 278 33.14 -43.00 -2.34
N LYS A 279 32.50 -43.43 -3.45
CA LYS A 279 31.48 -44.52 -3.53
C LYS A 279 30.20 -44.49 -2.61
N ARG A 280 29.02 -44.65 -3.27
CA ARG A 280 27.84 -45.51 -2.89
C ARG A 280 26.88 -45.00 -1.81
N ASP A 281 25.53 -45.12 -1.89
CA ASP A 281 24.56 -45.93 -2.70
C ASP A 281 23.11 -45.34 -2.53
N ILE A 282 21.97 -45.61 -3.25
CA ILE A 282 21.59 -46.22 -4.56
C ILE A 282 20.03 -46.02 -4.82
N LEU A 283 19.50 -46.06 -6.08
CA LEU A 283 18.06 -46.25 -6.55
C LEU A 283 16.89 -45.26 -6.17
N TYR A 284 15.92 -44.83 -7.02
CA TYR A 284 15.78 -44.75 -8.49
C TYR A 284 14.52 -43.99 -9.10
N HIS A 285 13.24 -44.48 -9.18
CA HIS A 285 12.40 -44.14 -10.41
C HIS A 285 10.84 -44.34 -10.52
N HIS A 286 10.07 -43.50 -11.31
CA HIS A 286 8.96 -43.84 -12.30
C HIS A 286 7.63 -42.95 -12.49
N ASN A 287 7.22 -42.67 -13.77
CA ASN A 287 6.13 -41.89 -14.49
C ASN A 287 4.63 -41.81 -14.04
N GLY A 288 3.86 -40.93 -14.75
CA GLY A 288 2.38 -40.91 -14.82
C GLY A 288 1.62 -40.91 -16.20
N SER A 289 2.13 -40.30 -17.28
CA SER A 289 1.64 -40.38 -18.71
C SER A 289 0.27 -39.79 -19.20
N ASN A 290 0.32 -39.06 -20.34
CA ASN A 290 -0.61 -38.96 -21.50
C ASN A 290 -2.13 -38.63 -21.40
N ILE A 291 -2.62 -37.71 -22.27
CA ILE A 291 -3.54 -37.96 -23.43
C ILE A 291 -3.79 -36.69 -24.29
N SER A 292 -4.13 -36.86 -25.59
CA SER A 292 -4.36 -35.82 -26.63
C SER A 292 -5.82 -35.26 -26.67
N LYS A 293 -6.24 -34.23 -27.46
CA LYS A 293 -6.01 -33.95 -28.91
C LYS A 293 -6.56 -32.56 -29.36
N ASN A 294 -6.18 -32.11 -30.57
CA ASN A 294 -6.47 -30.78 -31.18
C ASN A 294 -7.92 -30.57 -31.70
N VAL A 295 -8.31 -29.30 -31.92
CA VAL A 295 -8.94 -28.76 -33.17
C VAL A 295 -8.89 -27.21 -33.18
N THR A 296 -8.95 -26.57 -34.36
CA THR A 296 -8.82 -25.11 -34.61
C THR A 296 -9.88 -24.59 -35.60
N LEU A 297 -10.44 -23.38 -35.41
CA LEU A 297 -10.41 -22.25 -36.39
C LEU A 297 -11.13 -20.97 -35.88
N ASP A 298 -11.09 -19.90 -36.69
CA ASP A 298 -11.43 -18.50 -36.39
C ASP A 298 -12.93 -18.11 -36.36
N GLY A 299 -13.20 -16.88 -35.90
CA GLY A 299 -14.47 -16.16 -36.08
C GLY A 299 -14.41 -14.74 -35.49
N ASP A 300 -14.86 -13.71 -36.22
CA ASP A 300 -14.66 -12.28 -35.90
C ASP A 300 -15.98 -11.45 -35.98
N LEU A 301 -15.95 -10.25 -35.39
CA LEU A 301 -16.93 -9.14 -35.46
C LEU A 301 -18.37 -9.37 -34.93
N PHE A 302 -18.82 -8.52 -34.00
CA PHE A 302 -19.63 -7.33 -34.31
C PHE A 302 -19.92 -6.44 -33.07
N SER A 303 -20.54 -5.28 -33.30
CA SER A 303 -20.62 -4.13 -32.37
C SER A 303 -22.05 -3.63 -32.10
N GLN A 304 -22.28 -2.91 -30.99
CA GLN A 304 -22.93 -1.56 -30.90
C GLN A 304 -23.61 -1.28 -29.55
N HIS A 305 -23.40 -0.09 -28.97
CA HIS A 305 -24.32 1.06 -29.11
C HIS A 305 -23.77 2.33 -28.43
N LEU A 306 -24.41 3.47 -28.69
CA LEU A 306 -23.92 4.82 -28.34
C LEU A 306 -25.10 5.73 -27.93
N TYR A 307 -24.90 6.55 -26.90
CA TYR A 307 -25.72 7.74 -26.61
C TYR A 307 -24.82 8.89 -26.13
N VAL A 308 -25.27 10.13 -26.37
CA VAL A 308 -24.52 11.40 -26.23
C VAL A 308 -25.50 12.46 -25.69
N LEU A 309 -24.98 13.65 -25.32
CA LEU A 309 -25.69 14.89 -24.92
C LEU A 309 -26.13 14.92 -23.43
N ASP A 310 -25.96 16.01 -22.68
CA ASP A 310 -25.18 17.23 -22.94
C ASP A 310 -24.91 18.10 -21.67
N ASN A 311 -24.16 19.19 -21.86
CA ASN A 311 -24.13 20.44 -21.08
C ASN A 311 -23.57 20.47 -19.63
N ASP A 312 -22.34 20.98 -19.54
CA ASP A 312 -21.97 22.28 -18.94
C ASP A 312 -22.45 22.71 -17.54
N ALA A 313 -21.46 23.06 -16.70
CA ALA A 313 -21.52 24.20 -15.78
C ALA A 313 -20.12 24.81 -15.50
N GLU A 314 -20.07 26.15 -15.36
CA GLU A 314 -19.01 26.92 -14.70
C GLU A 314 -19.51 27.26 -13.26
N MET A 315 -18.74 27.74 -12.27
CA MET A 315 -17.32 28.10 -12.17
C MET A 315 -16.82 27.89 -10.71
N SER A 316 -15.63 28.42 -10.37
CA SER A 316 -14.99 28.37 -9.06
C SER A 316 -15.50 29.41 -8.05
N ALA A 317 -14.98 29.34 -6.82
CA ALA A 317 -14.95 30.46 -5.87
C ALA A 317 -13.81 31.47 -6.20
N GLY A 318 -13.67 32.52 -5.38
CA GLY A 318 -12.62 33.56 -5.43
C GLY A 318 -13.15 34.90 -5.94
N ASP A 319 -13.66 35.79 -5.08
CA ASP A 319 -12.93 36.71 -4.18
C ASP A 319 -12.35 37.98 -4.84
N LYS A 320 -12.69 39.15 -4.30
CA LYS A 320 -11.69 40.21 -4.12
C LYS A 320 -11.96 41.18 -2.97
N LEU A 321 -10.89 41.47 -2.24
CA LEU A 321 -10.72 42.61 -1.35
C LEU A 321 -11.14 43.95 -1.98
N ILE A 322 -11.60 44.88 -1.14
CA ILE A 322 -11.05 46.25 -1.14
C ILE A 322 -10.60 46.61 0.29
N SER A 323 -9.42 47.22 0.39
CA SER A 323 -8.78 47.66 1.63
C SER A 323 -9.15 49.09 2.00
N ALA A 324 -9.69 49.33 3.20
CA ALA A 324 -9.75 50.65 3.83
C ALA A 324 -10.08 50.57 5.34
N LEU A 325 -9.16 50.07 6.18
CA LEU A 325 -9.26 50.20 7.64
C LEU A 325 -7.93 50.67 8.21
N ASN A 326 -7.85 51.97 8.46
CA ASN A 326 -6.85 52.59 9.31
C ASN A 326 -7.55 53.72 10.07
N GLN A 327 -7.13 53.96 11.32
CA GLN A 327 -7.84 54.78 12.33
C GLN A 327 -9.20 54.19 12.76
N GLY A 328 -9.39 54.04 14.08
CA GLY A 328 -10.64 53.58 14.69
C GLY A 328 -11.12 54.56 15.75
N SER A 329 -12.25 54.24 16.40
CA SER A 329 -12.69 54.93 17.61
C SER A 329 -13.53 54.00 18.49
N ILE A 330 -13.50 54.26 19.80
CA ILE A 330 -14.20 53.49 20.82
C ILE A 330 -15.66 53.96 20.88
N ILE A 331 -16.62 53.04 20.91
CA ILE A 331 -18.03 53.33 21.23
C ILE A 331 -18.49 52.36 22.33
N THR A 332 -19.22 52.90 23.30
CA THR A 332 -19.60 52.26 24.56
C THR A 332 -20.82 51.33 24.46
N GLU A 333 -20.98 50.47 25.46
CA GLU A 333 -22.18 49.65 25.65
C GLU A 333 -23.45 50.49 25.83
N ALA A 334 -24.59 49.98 25.36
CA ALA A 334 -25.92 50.51 25.65
C ALA A 334 -26.95 49.36 25.73
N PRO A 335 -27.76 49.26 26.80
CA PRO A 335 -28.69 48.14 26.97
C PRO A 335 -29.97 48.32 26.13
N ILE A 336 -30.30 47.32 25.30
CA ILE A 336 -31.54 47.31 24.50
C ILE A 336 -32.67 46.65 25.30
N CYS A 337 -33.63 47.45 25.76
CA CYS A 337 -34.82 46.96 26.44
C CYS A 337 -35.82 46.33 25.44
N LEU A 338 -35.86 45.00 25.38
CA LEU A 338 -36.92 44.27 24.68
C LEU A 338 -38.20 44.21 25.52
N SER A 339 -39.36 44.46 24.90
CA SER A 339 -40.64 44.41 25.59
C SER A 339 -41.08 42.97 25.88
N TYR A 340 -41.72 42.74 27.03
CA TYR A 340 -42.19 41.42 27.49
C TYR A 340 -43.05 40.68 26.44
N LEU A 341 -43.81 41.43 25.64
CA LEU A 341 -44.66 40.90 24.57
C LEU A 341 -43.83 40.22 23.46
N SER A 342 -42.70 40.83 23.06
CA SER A 342 -41.82 40.30 22.01
C SER A 342 -41.13 38.99 22.43
N PHE A 343 -40.70 38.90 23.69
CA PHE A 343 -40.10 37.69 24.25
C PHE A 343 -41.14 36.56 24.38
N SER A 344 -42.36 36.89 24.80
CA SER A 344 -43.48 35.94 24.89
C SER A 344 -43.87 35.37 23.52
N ILE A 345 -43.97 36.21 22.49
CA ILE A 345 -44.24 35.78 21.11
C ILE A 345 -43.12 34.87 20.59
N ALA A 346 -41.85 35.19 20.87
CA ALA A 346 -40.73 34.34 20.49
C ALA A 346 -40.79 32.95 21.14
N ILE A 347 -41.17 32.85 22.42
CA ILE A 347 -41.35 31.55 23.12
C ILE A 347 -42.51 30.76 22.52
N ILE A 348 -43.64 31.41 22.23
CA ILE A 348 -44.81 30.76 21.60
C ILE A 348 -44.45 30.27 20.18
N PHE A 349 -43.72 31.07 19.40
CA PHE A 349 -43.24 30.67 18.08
C PHE A 349 -42.29 29.47 18.15
N TRP A 350 -41.27 29.51 19.03
CA TRP A 350 -40.33 28.40 19.16
C TRP A 350 -40.96 27.12 19.72
N THR A 351 -41.89 27.22 20.67
CA THR A 351 -42.62 26.03 21.17
C THR A 351 -43.54 25.45 20.09
N LEU A 352 -44.23 26.27 19.29
CA LEU A 352 -44.98 25.80 18.12
C LEU A 352 -44.07 25.16 17.06
N VAL A 353 -42.88 25.71 16.80
CA VAL A 353 -41.88 25.11 15.91
C VAL A 353 -41.36 23.76 16.44
N ILE A 354 -41.10 23.65 17.75
CA ILE A 354 -40.69 22.39 18.39
C ILE A 354 -41.82 21.35 18.34
N ILE A 355 -43.08 21.76 18.57
CA ILE A 355 -44.26 20.89 18.43
C ILE A 355 -44.45 20.47 16.97
N PHE A 356 -44.26 21.37 16.00
CA PHE A 356 -44.35 21.06 14.57
C PHE A 356 -43.24 20.12 14.11
N LEU A 357 -41.98 20.35 14.52
CA LEU A 357 -40.88 19.42 14.25
C LEU A 357 -41.10 18.07 14.96
N GLY A 358 -41.69 18.06 16.15
CA GLY A 358 -42.06 16.85 16.89
C GLY A 358 -43.20 16.06 16.23
N THR A 359 -44.22 16.73 15.69
CA THR A 359 -45.32 16.07 14.96
C THR A 359 -44.89 15.65 13.56
N VAL A 360 -44.13 16.46 12.83
CA VAL A 360 -43.51 16.08 11.54
C VAL A 360 -42.55 14.90 11.75
N SER A 361 -41.74 14.90 12.80
CA SER A 361 -40.87 13.75 13.14
C SER A 361 -41.69 12.50 13.46
N LYS A 362 -42.75 12.59 14.28
CA LYS A 362 -43.67 11.47 14.55
C LYS A 362 -44.40 10.98 13.29
N ILE A 363 -44.81 11.89 12.39
CA ILE A 363 -45.48 11.57 11.13
C ILE A 363 -44.48 10.90 10.16
N LEU A 364 -43.26 11.41 10.04
CA LEU A 364 -42.19 10.81 9.25
C LEU A 364 -41.78 9.44 9.80
N LEU A 365 -41.65 9.27 11.12
CA LEU A 365 -41.46 7.94 11.74
C LEU A 365 -42.65 7.03 11.43
N THR A 366 -43.89 7.49 11.55
CA THR A 366 -45.09 6.66 11.33
C THR A 366 -45.25 6.28 9.85
N LEU A 367 -44.93 7.19 8.93
CA LEU A 367 -44.89 6.94 7.49
C LEU A 367 -43.71 6.05 7.11
N TYR A 368 -42.56 6.17 7.76
CA TYR A 368 -41.41 5.27 7.59
C TYR A 368 -41.73 3.85 8.11
N TYR A 369 -42.36 3.72 9.29
CA TYR A 369 -42.86 2.44 9.83
C TYR A 369 -43.97 1.84 8.95
N LYS A 370 -44.86 2.66 8.37
CA LYS A 370 -45.84 2.20 7.37
C LYS A 370 -45.17 1.78 6.06
N LYS A 371 -44.19 2.53 5.56
CA LYS A 371 -43.48 2.26 4.29
C LYS A 371 -42.59 1.01 4.40
N THR A 372 -41.92 0.80 5.53
CA THR A 372 -41.18 -0.45 5.84
C THR A 372 -42.09 -1.64 6.10
N ARG A 373 -43.34 -1.44 6.54
CA ARG A 373 -44.40 -2.48 6.52
C ARG A 373 -44.93 -2.77 5.11
N ALA A 374 -45.10 -1.75 4.27
CA ALA A 374 -45.74 -1.87 2.96
C ALA A 374 -44.82 -2.42 1.85
N ILE A 375 -43.52 -2.11 1.88
CA ILE A 375 -42.55 -2.51 0.84
C ILE A 375 -42.08 -3.99 1.01
N SER A 376 -42.80 -4.83 1.75
CA SER A 376 -42.36 -6.23 1.89
C SER A 376 -43.46 -7.28 2.18
N PRO A 377 -44.05 -7.85 1.13
CA PRO A 377 -44.66 -9.19 1.15
C PRO A 377 -43.65 -10.31 1.48
N GLN A 378 -42.34 -10.05 1.41
CA GLN A 378 -41.28 -11.04 1.67
C GLN A 378 -40.80 -11.11 3.14
N ASN A 379 -41.36 -10.29 4.05
CA ASN A 379 -40.71 -9.98 5.34
C ASN A 379 -40.86 -11.04 6.46
N THR A 380 -41.37 -12.23 6.18
CA THR A 380 -41.40 -13.34 7.15
C THR A 380 -39.97 -13.76 7.53
N LYS A 381 -39.11 -14.01 6.52
CA LYS A 381 -37.69 -14.36 6.74
C LYS A 381 -36.92 -13.25 7.46
N GLY A 382 -37.21 -11.97 7.19
CA GLY A 382 -36.59 -10.82 7.84
C GLY A 382 -36.86 -10.75 9.34
N LYS A 383 -38.13 -10.91 9.75
CA LYS A 383 -38.52 -10.96 11.17
C LYS A 383 -37.86 -12.13 11.91
N THR A 384 -37.87 -13.32 11.33
CA THR A 384 -37.26 -14.52 11.95
C THR A 384 -35.75 -14.37 12.13
N ARG A 385 -35.03 -13.85 11.12
CA ARG A 385 -33.59 -13.57 11.20
C ARG A 385 -33.25 -12.59 12.33
N ARG A 386 -34.05 -11.54 12.51
CA ARG A 386 -33.88 -10.58 13.61
C ARG A 386 -34.20 -11.19 14.98
N LYS A 387 -35.23 -12.04 15.08
CA LYS A 387 -35.51 -12.80 16.31
C LYS A 387 -34.32 -13.67 16.70
N HIS A 388 -33.75 -14.42 15.75
CA HIS A 388 -32.59 -15.30 15.98
C HIS A 388 -31.37 -14.53 16.52
N LEU A 389 -31.03 -13.39 15.91
CA LEU A 389 -29.95 -12.51 16.39
C LEU A 389 -30.16 -12.07 17.84
N HIS A 390 -31.37 -11.62 18.21
CA HIS A 390 -31.64 -11.19 19.59
C HIS A 390 -31.73 -12.37 20.58
N GLU A 391 -32.34 -13.49 20.18
CA GLU A 391 -32.57 -14.66 21.04
C GLU A 391 -31.26 -15.31 21.51
N TYR A 392 -30.25 -15.38 20.64
CA TYR A 392 -28.91 -15.86 21.01
C TYR A 392 -28.01 -14.72 21.52
N GLY A 393 -28.15 -13.50 20.98
CA GLY A 393 -27.42 -12.33 21.46
C GLY A 393 -27.62 -12.09 22.96
N GLU A 394 -28.86 -12.08 23.46
CA GLU A 394 -29.13 -11.82 24.89
C GLU A 394 -28.67 -12.93 25.85
N LYS A 395 -28.12 -14.06 25.36
CA LYS A 395 -27.44 -15.10 26.15
C LYS A 395 -25.95 -14.81 26.40
N ILE A 396 -25.39 -13.80 25.71
CA ILE A 396 -24.02 -13.31 25.86
C ILE A 396 -24.05 -12.08 26.79
N TYR A 397 -23.11 -11.94 27.71
CA TYR A 397 -23.10 -10.84 28.68
C TYR A 397 -22.93 -9.47 27.99
N GLY A 398 -23.34 -8.37 28.65
CA GLY A 398 -23.24 -7.00 28.12
C GLY A 398 -24.54 -6.18 28.26
N PRO A 399 -24.53 -4.90 27.83
CA PRO A 399 -25.67 -4.00 27.93
C PRO A 399 -26.81 -4.38 26.95
N LYS A 400 -28.06 -4.12 27.35
CA LYS A 400 -29.22 -4.27 26.47
C LYS A 400 -29.22 -3.16 25.41
N GLY A 401 -29.53 -3.49 24.15
CA GLY A 401 -29.65 -2.51 23.07
C GLY A 401 -31.07 -1.96 22.95
N TYR A 402 -31.21 -0.66 22.65
CA TYR A 402 -32.50 -0.08 22.26
C TYR A 402 -32.87 -0.44 20.81
N PRO A 403 -34.17 -0.43 20.44
CA PRO A 403 -34.59 -0.59 19.05
C PRO A 403 -33.90 0.41 18.10
N LEU A 404 -33.57 -0.04 16.89
CA LEU A 404 -32.89 0.69 15.81
C LEU A 404 -31.44 1.14 16.10
N ILE A 405 -31.16 1.73 17.27
CA ILE A 405 -29.85 2.33 17.61
C ILE A 405 -28.92 1.40 18.44
N GLY A 406 -29.45 0.33 19.02
CA GLY A 406 -28.69 -0.56 19.90
C GLY A 406 -28.13 0.19 21.12
N ASN A 407 -26.82 0.06 21.33
CA ASN A 407 -26.05 0.73 22.37
C ASN A 407 -25.37 2.03 21.88
N GLY A 408 -25.71 2.57 20.69
CA GLY A 408 -25.11 3.79 20.16
C GLY A 408 -25.23 5.04 21.07
N HIS A 409 -26.14 5.01 22.05
CA HIS A 409 -26.29 6.03 23.10
C HIS A 409 -25.26 5.93 24.25
N LEU A 410 -24.46 4.85 24.28
CA LEU A 410 -23.36 4.62 25.23
C LEU A 410 -21.98 4.73 24.56
N ILE A 411 -21.92 4.66 23.23
CA ILE A 411 -20.68 4.67 22.46
C ILE A 411 -20.08 6.08 22.47
N PRO A 412 -18.84 6.28 22.93
CA PRO A 412 -18.18 7.58 22.91
C PRO A 412 -18.04 8.13 21.49
N HIS A 413 -18.13 9.45 21.33
CA HIS A 413 -18.03 10.11 20.03
C HIS A 413 -16.58 10.30 19.53
N THR A 414 -15.58 9.90 20.33
CA THR A 414 -14.15 10.11 20.07
C THR A 414 -13.37 8.80 20.15
N SER A 415 -12.46 8.58 19.20
CA SER A 415 -11.54 7.44 19.11
C SER A 415 -10.75 7.21 20.40
N PHE A 416 -10.27 8.28 21.04
CA PHE A 416 -9.48 8.28 22.28
C PHE A 416 -10.23 7.88 23.57
N GLU A 417 -11.56 7.74 23.53
CA GLU A 417 -12.35 7.27 24.69
C GLU A 417 -12.99 5.89 24.41
N MET A 418 -12.99 5.45 23.14
CA MET A 418 -13.61 4.19 22.69
C MET A 418 -12.99 2.96 23.38
N LEU A 419 -11.65 2.91 23.50
CA LEU A 419 -10.95 1.79 24.14
C LEU A 419 -11.25 1.69 25.63
N PHE A 420 -11.18 2.81 26.36
CA PHE A 420 -11.46 2.85 27.80
C PHE A 420 -12.91 2.44 28.11
N PHE A 421 -13.87 2.82 27.27
CA PHE A 421 -15.25 2.33 27.36
C PHE A 421 -15.35 0.81 27.16
N LEU A 422 -14.71 0.27 26.13
CA LEU A 422 -14.72 -1.18 25.85
C LEU A 422 -13.99 -1.97 26.96
N GLN A 423 -12.89 -1.45 27.49
CA GLN A 423 -12.14 -2.03 28.60
C GLN A 423 -12.98 -2.05 29.89
N GLY A 424 -13.66 -0.95 30.21
CA GLY A 424 -14.57 -0.87 31.35
C GLY A 424 -15.82 -1.77 31.25
N LEU A 425 -16.18 -2.25 30.05
CA LEU A 425 -17.17 -3.30 29.84
C LEU A 425 -16.55 -4.71 29.94
N ALA A 426 -15.35 -4.89 29.40
CA ALA A 426 -14.62 -6.15 29.41
C ALA A 426 -14.25 -6.60 30.83
N CYS A 427 -13.70 -5.71 31.66
CA CYS A 427 -13.38 -6.02 33.07
C CYS A 427 -14.63 -6.53 33.82
N LYS A 428 -15.78 -5.84 33.66
CA LYS A 428 -17.07 -6.22 34.26
C LYS A 428 -17.68 -7.52 33.71
N ALA A 429 -17.14 -8.07 32.64
CA ALA A 429 -17.47 -9.40 32.12
C ALA A 429 -16.50 -10.44 32.72
N ILE A 430 -15.19 -10.16 32.66
CA ILE A 430 -14.11 -10.99 33.18
C ILE A 430 -14.25 -11.24 34.69
N GLU A 431 -14.63 -10.22 35.47
CA GLU A 431 -15.00 -10.29 36.89
C GLU A 431 -16.09 -11.35 37.16
N LYS A 432 -17.08 -11.44 36.27
CA LYS A 432 -18.23 -12.36 36.36
C LYS A 432 -17.95 -13.74 35.77
N GLY A 433 -16.73 -14.01 35.33
CA GLY A 433 -16.36 -15.27 34.68
C GLY A 433 -16.89 -15.40 33.24
N GLU A 434 -17.32 -14.31 32.61
CA GLU A 434 -17.76 -14.32 31.22
C GLU A 434 -16.58 -14.14 30.26
N ASN A 435 -16.38 -15.12 29.38
CA ASN A 435 -15.34 -15.10 28.34
C ASN A 435 -15.77 -14.31 27.08
N LEU A 436 -17.04 -13.90 27.02
CA LEU A 436 -17.66 -13.18 25.90
C LEU A 436 -18.49 -12.01 26.40
N MET A 437 -18.37 -10.86 25.74
CA MET A 437 -19.34 -9.76 25.85
C MET A 437 -19.96 -9.40 24.50
N ARG A 438 -21.15 -8.80 24.53
CA ARG A 438 -21.88 -8.27 23.38
C ARG A 438 -22.04 -6.76 23.47
N ILE A 439 -22.10 -6.10 22.31
CA ILE A 439 -22.62 -4.75 22.15
C ILE A 439 -23.55 -4.76 20.94
N TRP A 440 -24.72 -4.14 21.05
CA TRP A 440 -25.59 -3.89 19.90
C TRP A 440 -25.16 -2.60 19.20
N HIS A 441 -24.79 -2.69 17.92
CA HIS A 441 -24.45 -1.53 17.12
C HIS A 441 -25.51 -1.34 16.04
N GLY A 442 -26.42 -0.38 16.24
CA GLY A 442 -27.65 -0.29 15.46
C GLY A 442 -28.46 -1.58 15.56
N GLU A 443 -28.63 -2.28 14.44
CA GLU A 443 -29.29 -3.60 14.38
C GLU A 443 -28.31 -4.79 14.31
N THR A 444 -27.00 -4.55 14.30
CA THR A 444 -25.97 -5.61 14.26
C THR A 444 -25.49 -5.99 15.65
N LEU A 445 -25.47 -7.30 15.92
CA LEU A 445 -24.85 -7.88 17.12
C LEU A 445 -23.33 -7.90 16.93
N HIS A 446 -22.58 -7.25 17.81
CA HIS A 446 -21.12 -7.35 17.90
C HIS A 446 -20.77 -8.19 19.13
N VAL A 447 -19.92 -9.21 18.98
CA VAL A 447 -19.48 -10.13 20.04
C VAL A 447 -17.96 -10.07 20.16
N TYR A 448 -17.46 -9.96 21.39
CA TYR A 448 -16.05 -9.72 21.70
C TYR A 448 -15.50 -10.91 22.52
N PRO A 449 -14.54 -11.70 21.97
CA PRO A 449 -13.79 -12.68 22.75
C PRO A 449 -12.82 -11.97 23.70
N LEU A 450 -12.75 -12.41 24.96
CA LEU A 450 -12.04 -11.69 26.03
C LEU A 450 -10.75 -12.36 26.50
N ASN A 451 -10.40 -13.54 25.98
CA ASN A 451 -9.18 -14.27 26.33
C ASN A 451 -8.62 -15.05 25.12
N GLY A 452 -7.43 -15.63 25.27
CA GLY A 452 -6.75 -16.39 24.22
C GLY A 452 -7.49 -17.64 23.73
N GLU A 453 -8.11 -18.40 24.64
CA GLU A 453 -8.84 -19.64 24.33
C GLU A 453 -10.12 -19.37 23.52
N THR A 454 -10.80 -18.27 23.82
CA THR A 454 -12.04 -17.86 23.16
C THR A 454 -11.80 -17.17 21.82
N VAL A 455 -10.62 -16.55 21.61
CA VAL A 455 -10.27 -15.90 20.34
C VAL A 455 -9.65 -16.88 19.32
N SER A 456 -8.99 -17.96 19.77
CA SER A 456 -8.39 -18.94 18.85
C SER A 456 -9.43 -19.58 17.94
N SER A 457 -10.60 -19.96 18.47
CA SER A 457 -11.62 -20.69 17.70
C SER A 457 -12.08 -19.94 16.44
N ILE A 458 -12.12 -18.60 16.45
CA ILE A 458 -12.46 -17.76 15.28
C ILE A 458 -11.25 -17.31 14.46
N LEU A 459 -10.04 -17.38 15.02
CA LEU A 459 -8.81 -17.09 14.28
C LEU A 459 -8.34 -18.31 13.49
N GLU A 460 -8.56 -19.52 14.00
CA GLU A 460 -8.18 -20.81 13.39
C GLU A 460 -9.21 -21.32 12.36
N ASP A 461 -10.46 -20.84 12.43
CA ASP A 461 -11.51 -21.24 11.50
C ASP A 461 -11.18 -20.84 10.05
N ASN A 462 -11.23 -21.81 9.14
CA ASN A 462 -10.87 -21.63 7.73
C ASN A 462 -12.07 -21.27 6.82
N THR A 463 -13.26 -21.06 7.40
CA THR A 463 -14.52 -20.76 6.71
C THR A 463 -15.04 -19.35 7.00
N GLU A 464 -14.90 -18.87 8.24
CA GLU A 464 -15.42 -17.60 8.75
C GLU A 464 -14.47 -16.41 8.51
N LEU A 465 -13.78 -16.44 7.37
CA LEU A 465 -12.69 -15.53 7.03
C LEU A 465 -13.13 -14.09 6.68
N THR A 466 -14.41 -13.91 6.30
CA THR A 466 -14.95 -12.63 5.80
C THR A 466 -14.82 -11.51 6.84
N LYS A 467 -14.26 -10.38 6.42
CA LYS A 467 -14.12 -9.16 7.22
C LYS A 467 -15.48 -8.61 7.69
N GLY A 468 -15.49 -7.96 8.86
CA GLY A 468 -16.68 -7.27 9.38
C GLY A 468 -17.04 -6.02 8.58
N LYS A 469 -18.31 -5.58 8.69
CA LYS A 469 -18.86 -4.43 7.92
C LYS A 469 -18.04 -3.13 7.98
N ALA A 470 -17.28 -2.91 9.05
CA ALA A 470 -16.49 -1.68 9.18
C ALA A 470 -15.49 -1.51 8.04
N TYR A 471 -14.97 -2.62 7.51
CA TYR A 471 -14.08 -2.66 6.36
C TYR A 471 -14.78 -2.30 5.03
N ASP A 472 -16.12 -2.26 4.95
CA ASP A 472 -16.84 -1.85 3.74
C ASP A 472 -16.52 -0.39 3.34
N PHE A 473 -16.11 0.45 4.31
CA PHE A 473 -15.65 1.83 4.08
C PHE A 473 -14.28 1.91 3.38
N LEU A 474 -13.46 0.85 3.43
CA LEU A 474 -12.13 0.81 2.80
C LEU A 474 -12.18 0.30 1.34
N LEU A 475 -13.29 -0.31 0.91
CA LEU A 475 -13.47 -0.82 -0.45
C LEU A 475 -13.25 0.24 -1.55
N PRO A 476 -13.63 1.53 -1.40
CA PRO A 476 -13.36 2.55 -2.41
C PRO A 476 -11.88 2.95 -2.56
N TRP A 477 -11.02 2.53 -1.61
CA TRP A 477 -9.58 2.75 -1.65
C TRP A 477 -8.85 1.46 -2.04
N LEU A 478 -8.84 0.48 -1.14
CA LEU A 478 -8.05 -0.76 -1.24
C LEU A 478 -8.71 -1.84 -2.13
N GLY A 479 -9.90 -1.56 -2.68
CA GLY A 479 -10.70 -2.49 -3.47
C GLY A 479 -10.91 -3.84 -2.78
N ARG A 480 -10.55 -4.92 -3.45
CA ARG A 480 -10.54 -6.31 -2.97
C ARG A 480 -9.12 -6.91 -2.97
N GLY A 481 -8.10 -6.13 -2.63
CA GLY A 481 -6.76 -6.66 -2.33
C GLY A 481 -6.74 -7.57 -1.09
N LEU A 482 -5.56 -8.08 -0.68
CA LEU A 482 -5.39 -9.16 0.28
C LEU A 482 -6.07 -8.92 1.65
N LEU A 483 -6.19 -7.66 2.07
CA LEU A 483 -6.87 -7.29 3.31
C LEU A 483 -8.39 -7.52 3.24
N LEU A 484 -9.01 -7.17 2.10
CA LEU A 484 -10.47 -7.05 1.92
C LEU A 484 -11.09 -8.18 1.09
N SER A 485 -10.27 -8.91 0.31
CA SER A 485 -10.69 -10.09 -0.45
C SER A 485 -11.34 -11.17 0.41
N VAL A 486 -12.25 -11.91 -0.22
CA VAL A 486 -13.03 -13.01 0.35
C VAL A 486 -12.83 -14.28 -0.47
N ASP A 487 -13.02 -15.43 0.18
CA ASP A 487 -13.09 -16.74 -0.45
C ASP A 487 -11.91 -17.03 -1.40
N GLU A 488 -12.17 -17.58 -2.59
CA GLU A 488 -11.08 -18.03 -3.48
C GLU A 488 -10.14 -16.92 -3.95
N LYS A 489 -10.63 -15.69 -4.23
CA LYS A 489 -9.72 -14.57 -4.54
C LYS A 489 -8.71 -14.36 -3.41
N TRP A 490 -9.16 -14.39 -2.16
CA TRP A 490 -8.25 -14.28 -1.03
C TRP A 490 -7.29 -15.47 -0.92
N ARG A 491 -7.76 -16.71 -1.10
CA ARG A 491 -6.91 -17.92 -1.01
C ARG A 491 -5.82 -17.91 -2.08
N THR A 492 -6.18 -17.61 -3.32
CA THR A 492 -5.25 -17.48 -4.45
C THR A 492 -4.24 -16.35 -4.20
N HIS A 493 -4.69 -15.14 -3.91
CA HIS A 493 -3.79 -14.00 -3.65
C HIS A 493 -2.87 -14.28 -2.45
N ARG A 494 -3.38 -14.86 -1.35
CA ARG A 494 -2.52 -15.20 -0.21
C ARG A 494 -1.47 -16.24 -0.58
N LYS A 495 -1.81 -17.25 -1.39
CA LYS A 495 -0.85 -18.26 -1.86
C LYS A 495 0.22 -17.63 -2.74
N LEU A 496 -0.18 -16.79 -3.71
CA LEU A 496 0.71 -16.11 -4.65
C LEU A 496 1.70 -15.15 -3.95
N LEU A 497 1.23 -14.39 -2.96
CA LEU A 497 2.01 -13.31 -2.33
C LEU A 497 2.79 -13.75 -1.07
N THR A 498 2.59 -14.96 -0.55
CA THR A 498 3.35 -15.45 0.63
C THR A 498 4.85 -15.63 0.37
N PRO A 499 5.32 -16.12 -0.80
CA PRO A 499 6.76 -16.21 -1.11
C PRO A 499 7.51 -14.86 -1.06
N THR A 500 6.86 -13.74 -1.38
CA THR A 500 7.51 -12.41 -1.40
C THR A 500 7.94 -11.94 0.00
N PHE A 501 7.30 -12.45 1.06
CA PHE A 501 7.63 -12.17 2.46
C PHE A 501 8.39 -13.32 3.13
N HIS A 502 8.97 -14.22 2.32
CA HIS A 502 9.86 -15.28 2.78
C HIS A 502 11.22 -14.71 3.24
N PHE A 503 11.90 -15.42 4.14
CA PHE A 503 13.11 -14.89 4.79
C PHE A 503 14.20 -14.50 3.79
N SER A 504 14.37 -15.27 2.72
CA SER A 504 15.36 -15.05 1.66
C SER A 504 15.17 -13.76 0.85
N MET A 505 13.97 -13.16 0.86
CA MET A 505 13.73 -11.85 0.24
C MET A 505 13.99 -10.71 1.25
N LEU A 506 13.54 -10.90 2.50
CA LEU A 506 13.70 -9.90 3.57
C LEU A 506 15.15 -9.57 3.90
N ASP A 507 16.06 -10.53 3.70
CA ASP A 507 17.50 -10.35 3.91
C ASP A 507 18.08 -9.26 2.98
N GLY A 508 17.51 -9.09 1.77
CA GLY A 508 17.88 -8.03 0.83
C GLY A 508 17.33 -6.65 1.18
N PHE A 509 16.43 -6.52 2.17
CA PHE A 509 15.84 -5.24 2.57
C PHE A 509 16.63 -4.54 3.69
N PHE A 510 17.61 -5.19 4.31
CA PHE A 510 18.41 -4.58 5.37
C PHE A 510 19.25 -3.39 4.89
N GLU A 511 19.65 -3.36 3.62
CA GLU A 511 20.32 -2.22 2.96
C GLU A 511 19.44 -0.96 3.09
N VAL A 512 18.20 -1.04 2.60
CA VAL A 512 17.18 0.03 2.69
C VAL A 512 16.79 0.35 4.14
N PHE A 513 16.59 -0.66 4.99
CA PHE A 513 16.24 -0.44 6.40
C PHE A 513 17.32 0.36 7.12
N ASN A 514 18.61 0.11 6.84
CA ASN A 514 19.70 0.87 7.44
C ASN A 514 19.80 2.28 6.86
N GLN A 515 19.70 2.45 5.53
CA GLN A 515 19.80 3.76 4.90
C GLN A 515 18.69 4.72 5.35
N GLU A 516 17.42 4.29 5.34
CA GLU A 516 16.32 5.16 5.78
C GLU A 516 16.31 5.39 7.31
N SER A 517 16.87 4.46 8.09
CA SER A 517 17.11 4.71 9.52
C SER A 517 18.22 5.75 9.76
N ARG A 518 19.26 5.76 8.92
CA ARG A 518 20.34 6.77 8.95
C ARG A 518 19.79 8.14 8.58
N ASN A 519 19.02 8.24 7.48
CA ASN A 519 18.29 9.46 7.09
C ASN A 519 17.42 10.01 8.24
N LEU A 520 16.68 9.13 8.93
CA LEU A 520 15.85 9.51 10.08
C LEU A 520 16.69 10.05 11.25
N VAL A 521 17.81 9.40 11.57
CA VAL A 521 18.74 9.85 12.62
C VAL A 521 19.32 11.23 12.29
N GLU A 522 19.75 11.48 11.05
CA GLU A 522 20.25 12.79 10.60
C GLU A 522 19.18 13.89 10.65
N ILE A 523 17.90 13.54 10.57
CA ILE A 523 16.79 14.48 10.83
C ILE A 523 16.64 14.72 12.33
N LEU A 524 16.70 13.67 13.15
CA LEU A 524 16.56 13.75 14.61
C LEU A 524 17.72 14.50 15.29
N GLU A 525 18.95 14.44 14.76
CA GLU A 525 20.10 15.19 15.31
C GLU A 525 19.88 16.71 15.34
N LYS A 526 19.07 17.24 14.43
CA LYS A 526 18.69 18.66 14.35
C LYS A 526 17.82 19.10 15.54
N TYR A 527 17.22 18.14 16.24
CA TYR A 527 16.38 18.34 17.43
C TYR A 527 17.07 17.93 18.74
N ALA A 528 18.28 17.36 18.70
CA ALA A 528 18.96 16.87 19.89
C ALA A 528 19.61 17.99 20.73
N ASP A 529 19.52 17.85 22.05
CA ASP A 529 20.05 18.73 23.12
C ASP A 529 19.45 20.14 23.19
N ASN A 530 18.57 20.53 22.26
CA ASN A 530 17.92 21.84 22.21
C ASN A 530 16.83 22.06 23.29
N LYS A 531 16.54 21.03 24.11
CA LYS A 531 15.49 20.95 25.15
C LYS A 531 14.04 21.07 24.67
N GLN A 532 13.79 21.16 23.37
CA GLN A 532 12.45 21.16 22.79
C GLN A 532 11.91 19.73 22.72
N GLU A 533 10.58 19.62 22.65
CA GLU A 533 9.90 18.35 22.36
C GLU A 533 9.73 18.24 20.85
N VAL A 534 10.17 17.11 20.28
CA VAL A 534 9.91 16.71 18.89
C VAL A 534 8.90 15.58 18.89
N ASP A 535 7.87 15.70 18.05
CA ASP A 535 6.96 14.59 17.75
C ASP A 535 7.64 13.67 16.73
N ILE A 536 8.09 12.49 17.18
CA ILE A 536 8.74 11.52 16.29
C ILE A 536 7.77 10.72 15.43
N TYR A 537 6.46 10.79 15.69
CA TYR A 537 5.48 9.90 15.05
C TYR A 537 5.21 10.25 13.57
N PRO A 538 5.14 11.54 13.15
CA PRO A 538 5.22 11.92 11.74
C PRO A 538 6.51 11.46 11.07
N LEU A 539 7.67 11.62 11.74
CA LEU A 539 8.97 11.26 11.18
C LEU A 539 9.08 9.75 10.93
N ALA A 540 8.60 8.93 11.87
CA ALA A 540 8.52 7.47 11.70
C ALA A 540 7.58 7.04 10.55
N LYS A 541 6.53 7.81 10.23
CA LYS A 541 5.66 7.56 9.06
C LYS A 541 6.37 7.85 7.74
N TYR A 542 7.21 8.88 7.69
CA TYR A 542 7.97 9.20 6.50
C TYR A 542 9.04 8.14 6.24
N ALA A 543 9.82 7.75 7.26
CA ALA A 543 10.82 6.68 7.14
C ALA A 543 10.20 5.33 6.70
N THR A 544 9.10 4.91 7.33
CA THR A 544 8.41 3.65 6.96
C THR A 544 7.65 3.74 5.63
N LEU A 545 7.33 4.94 5.14
CA LEU A 545 6.80 5.14 3.79
C LEU A 545 7.91 5.02 2.73
N ASP A 546 9.07 5.65 2.94
CA ASP A 546 10.22 5.50 2.05
C ASP A 546 10.68 4.04 1.98
N ILE A 547 10.79 3.36 3.12
CA ILE A 547 11.13 1.94 3.20
C ILE A 547 10.15 1.06 2.41
N ILE A 548 8.81 1.23 2.55
CA ILE A 548 7.86 0.39 1.80
C ILE A 548 7.81 0.75 0.31
N CYS A 549 8.01 2.02 -0.05
CA CYS A 549 8.14 2.47 -1.43
C CYS A 549 9.36 1.83 -2.11
N GLU A 550 10.55 1.86 -1.49
CA GLU A 550 11.76 1.32 -2.10
C GLU A 550 11.78 -0.21 -2.09
N THR A 551 11.60 -0.85 -0.92
CA THR A 551 11.67 -2.33 -0.81
C THR A 551 10.58 -3.07 -1.58
N SER A 552 9.34 -2.55 -1.57
CA SER A 552 8.18 -3.28 -2.06
C SER A 552 7.61 -2.72 -3.36
N MET A 553 7.79 -1.43 -3.65
CA MET A 553 7.35 -0.84 -4.92
C MET A 553 8.50 -0.57 -5.91
N GLY A 554 9.76 -0.61 -5.46
CA GLY A 554 10.91 -0.35 -6.31
C GLY A 554 11.01 1.11 -6.76
N THR A 555 10.54 2.05 -5.95
CA THR A 555 10.52 3.49 -6.23
C THR A 555 10.99 4.29 -5.03
N GLN A 556 11.98 5.18 -5.20
CA GLN A 556 12.43 6.09 -4.14
C GLN A 556 11.54 7.34 -4.09
N LEU A 557 11.00 7.67 -2.91
CA LEU A 557 10.05 8.78 -2.72
C LEU A 557 10.67 10.00 -2.04
N ASN A 558 11.62 9.79 -1.12
CA ASN A 558 12.21 10.82 -0.26
C ASN A 558 11.17 11.57 0.60
N ALA A 559 10.16 10.86 1.10
CA ALA A 559 9.15 11.37 2.04
C ALA A 559 9.77 12.01 3.29
N GLN A 560 10.90 11.50 3.80
CA GLN A 560 11.62 12.10 4.92
C GLN A 560 12.11 13.54 4.64
N GLY A 561 12.25 13.92 3.37
CA GLY A 561 12.58 15.29 2.96
C GLY A 561 11.39 16.27 2.92
N ASP A 562 10.14 15.78 2.86
CA ASP A 562 8.93 16.63 2.82
C ASP A 562 8.03 16.43 4.06
N PRO A 563 8.06 17.35 5.04
CA PRO A 563 7.18 17.31 6.22
C PRO A 563 5.69 17.57 5.89
N ASN A 564 5.31 17.68 4.61
CA ASN A 564 3.95 17.88 4.15
C ASN A 564 3.34 16.74 3.33
N GLN A 565 4.06 15.63 3.11
CA GLN A 565 3.69 14.52 2.24
C GLN A 565 2.17 14.24 2.14
N PRO A 566 1.53 14.55 0.98
CA PRO A 566 0.08 14.51 0.84
C PRO A 566 -0.54 13.12 1.05
N TYR A 567 0.17 12.05 0.67
CA TYR A 567 -0.33 10.67 0.80
C TYR A 567 -0.56 10.30 2.27
N VAL A 568 0.45 10.51 3.14
CA VAL A 568 0.34 10.24 4.58
C VAL A 568 -0.85 10.99 5.16
N LYS A 569 -0.89 12.33 4.97
CA LYS A 569 -1.96 13.19 5.49
C LYS A 569 -3.35 12.79 4.98
N ALA A 570 -3.46 12.29 3.74
CA ALA A 570 -4.71 11.78 3.20
C ALA A 570 -5.13 10.46 3.88
N ALA A 571 -4.20 9.54 4.12
CA ALA A 571 -4.47 8.27 4.80
C ALA A 571 -4.97 8.52 6.24
N GLU A 572 -4.30 9.40 6.99
CA GLU A 572 -4.66 9.72 8.38
C GLU A 572 -6.11 10.24 8.47
N ASN A 573 -6.45 11.21 7.61
CA ASN A 573 -7.78 11.80 7.57
C ASN A 573 -8.83 10.81 7.06
N TYR A 574 -8.48 9.89 6.16
CA TYR A 574 -9.38 8.83 5.73
C TYR A 574 -9.66 7.82 6.87
N MET A 575 -8.68 7.54 7.74
CA MET A 575 -8.87 6.69 8.92
C MET A 575 -9.69 7.36 10.03
N ARG A 576 -9.49 8.66 10.29
CA ARG A 576 -10.39 9.46 11.15
C ARG A 576 -11.82 9.42 10.61
N LEU A 577 -11.99 9.69 9.32
CA LEU A 577 -13.29 9.73 8.66
C LEU A 577 -13.98 8.35 8.64
N MET A 578 -13.20 7.26 8.54
CA MET A 578 -13.65 5.88 8.73
C MET A 578 -14.16 5.63 10.16
N PHE A 579 -13.44 6.08 11.19
CA PHE A 579 -13.90 5.95 12.58
C PHE A 579 -15.20 6.74 12.79
N GLU A 580 -15.24 8.00 12.36
CA GLU A 580 -16.45 8.83 12.43
C GLU A 580 -17.63 8.18 11.72
N TYR A 581 -17.46 7.70 10.49
CA TYR A 581 -18.52 7.01 9.75
C TYR A 581 -19.00 5.76 10.50
N ASN A 582 -18.09 4.97 11.06
CA ASN A 582 -18.44 3.72 11.73
C ASN A 582 -19.19 3.94 13.05
N PHE A 583 -18.72 4.82 13.94
CA PHE A 583 -19.23 4.90 15.31
C PHE A 583 -20.27 6.00 15.56
N ASN A 584 -20.49 6.90 14.59
CA ASN A 584 -21.54 7.93 14.68
C ASN A 584 -22.67 7.68 13.66
N PHE A 585 -23.78 7.11 14.16
CA PHE A 585 -24.98 6.75 13.38
C PHE A 585 -25.55 7.89 12.51
N TRP A 586 -25.38 9.16 12.90
CA TRP A 586 -25.85 10.29 12.08
C TRP A 586 -25.17 10.33 10.70
N ASN A 587 -23.92 9.88 10.59
CA ASN A 587 -23.17 9.81 9.34
C ASN A 587 -23.73 8.76 8.35
N TRP A 588 -24.54 7.79 8.81
CA TRP A 588 -25.16 6.78 7.93
C TRP A 588 -26.35 7.32 7.14
N ILE A 589 -26.87 8.50 7.50
CA ILE A 589 -27.95 9.17 6.77
C ILE A 589 -27.31 9.91 5.58
N PRO A 590 -27.55 9.52 4.31
CA PRO A 590 -26.80 10.06 3.18
C PRO A 590 -26.93 11.59 3.01
N GLY A 591 -28.09 12.14 3.39
CA GLY A 591 -28.30 13.59 3.43
C GLY A 591 -27.40 14.30 4.46
N VAL A 592 -27.14 13.69 5.62
CA VAL A 592 -26.23 14.25 6.63
C VAL A 592 -24.78 14.15 6.17
N TRP A 593 -24.36 13.00 5.63
CA TRP A 593 -23.01 12.80 5.07
C TRP A 593 -22.67 13.82 3.98
N LYS A 594 -23.65 14.13 3.12
CA LYS A 594 -23.51 15.13 2.06
C LYS A 594 -23.55 16.57 2.60
N LEU A 595 -24.53 16.92 3.44
CA LEU A 595 -24.70 18.29 3.95
C LEU A 595 -23.62 18.72 4.94
N THR A 596 -22.94 17.77 5.59
CA THR A 596 -21.78 18.05 6.46
C THR A 596 -20.45 18.14 5.70
N GLY A 597 -20.46 18.03 4.37
CA GLY A 597 -19.26 18.10 3.52
C GLY A 597 -18.43 16.81 3.48
N LYS A 598 -18.72 15.82 4.34
CA LYS A 598 -17.94 14.58 4.47
C LYS A 598 -17.91 13.73 3.19
N GLU A 599 -18.97 13.77 2.38
CA GLU A 599 -18.96 13.14 1.05
C GLU A 599 -17.91 13.76 0.10
N ALA A 600 -17.66 15.07 0.21
CA ALA A 600 -16.66 15.78 -0.59
C ALA A 600 -15.24 15.58 -0.02
N GLU A 601 -15.10 15.63 1.31
CA GLU A 601 -13.86 15.27 2.03
C GLU A 601 -13.40 13.86 1.65
N GLN A 602 -14.29 12.86 1.75
CA GLN A 602 -14.01 11.47 1.40
C GLN A 602 -13.50 11.32 -0.04
N LYS A 603 -14.09 12.04 -1.00
CA LYS A 603 -13.68 12.01 -2.42
C LYS A 603 -12.37 12.74 -2.67
N GLY A 604 -12.10 13.83 -1.97
CA GLY A 604 -10.82 14.54 -2.04
C GLY A 604 -9.67 13.67 -1.54
N LEU A 605 -9.86 13.04 -0.37
CA LEU A 605 -8.90 12.10 0.22
C LEU A 605 -8.65 10.89 -0.71
N LEU A 606 -9.71 10.25 -1.21
CA LEU A 606 -9.59 9.14 -2.18
C LEU A 606 -8.83 9.54 -3.45
N LYS A 607 -9.06 10.74 -3.98
CA LYS A 607 -8.33 11.23 -5.17
C LYS A 607 -6.82 11.33 -4.91
N THR A 608 -6.42 11.80 -3.72
CA THR A 608 -5.00 11.88 -3.34
C THR A 608 -4.39 10.49 -3.13
N LEU A 609 -5.10 9.61 -2.41
CA LEU A 609 -4.64 8.25 -2.11
C LEU A 609 -4.45 7.40 -3.38
N LEU A 610 -5.47 7.34 -4.22
CA LEU A 610 -5.45 6.57 -5.47
C LEU A 610 -4.55 7.21 -6.53
N GLY A 611 -4.44 8.54 -6.57
CA GLY A 611 -3.55 9.23 -7.50
C GLY A 611 -2.08 8.92 -7.24
N PHE A 612 -1.69 8.83 -5.96
CA PHE A 612 -0.34 8.46 -5.55
C PHE A 612 0.00 7.01 -5.92
N THR A 613 -0.86 6.04 -5.60
CA THR A 613 -0.59 4.63 -5.94
C THR A 613 -0.67 4.36 -7.44
N GLN A 614 -1.51 5.08 -8.19
CA GLN A 614 -1.52 5.05 -9.66
C GLN A 614 -0.21 5.62 -10.26
N GLN A 615 0.37 6.66 -9.66
CA GLN A 615 1.66 7.19 -10.09
C GLN A 615 2.79 6.15 -9.88
N VAL A 616 2.90 5.58 -8.68
CA VAL A 616 3.90 4.53 -8.35
C VAL A 616 3.77 3.32 -9.28
N VAL A 617 2.54 2.83 -9.53
CA VAL A 617 2.29 1.71 -10.46
C VAL A 617 2.68 2.06 -11.90
N LYS A 618 2.42 3.30 -12.35
CA LYS A 618 2.79 3.75 -13.70
C LYS A 618 4.30 3.80 -13.86
N GLU A 619 4.99 4.54 -12.98
CA GLU A 619 6.44 4.75 -13.04
C GLU A 619 7.20 3.42 -12.96
N ARG A 620 6.80 2.52 -12.06
CA ARG A 620 7.42 1.19 -11.98
C ARG A 620 7.07 0.29 -13.16
N SER A 621 5.86 0.36 -13.73
CA SER A 621 5.52 -0.43 -14.93
C SER A 621 6.33 -0.01 -16.14
N GLU A 622 6.58 1.29 -16.33
CA GLU A 622 7.40 1.81 -17.43
C GLU A 622 8.85 1.30 -17.29
N ILE A 623 9.45 1.42 -16.10
CA ILE A 623 10.79 0.86 -15.80
C ILE A 623 10.83 -0.68 -15.97
N PHE A 624 9.80 -1.40 -15.50
CA PHE A 624 9.73 -2.85 -15.59
C PHE A 624 9.64 -3.34 -17.04
N ASP A 625 8.84 -2.68 -17.88
CA ASP A 625 8.71 -3.02 -19.29
C ASP A 625 10.01 -2.69 -20.08
N GLU A 626 10.74 -1.63 -19.71
CA GLU A 626 12.09 -1.34 -20.25
C GLU A 626 13.13 -2.39 -19.84
N LEU A 627 13.21 -2.74 -18.55
CA LEU A 627 14.09 -3.82 -18.06
C LEU A 627 13.74 -5.18 -18.68
N LYS A 628 12.46 -5.42 -19.01
CA LYS A 628 12.01 -6.65 -19.66
C LYS A 628 12.36 -6.69 -21.14
N ALA A 629 12.29 -5.54 -21.82
CA ALA A 629 12.71 -5.38 -23.21
C ALA A 629 14.24 -5.50 -23.39
N SER A 630 15.03 -5.04 -22.42
CA SER A 630 16.50 -5.20 -22.41
C SER A 630 16.99 -6.57 -21.93
N GLY A 631 16.09 -7.47 -21.54
CA GLY A 631 16.45 -8.79 -20.98
C GLY A 631 16.99 -8.76 -19.55
N GLN A 632 17.01 -7.59 -18.89
CA GLN A 632 17.55 -7.38 -17.55
C GLN A 632 16.58 -7.75 -16.42
N VAL A 633 15.30 -8.04 -16.71
CA VAL A 633 14.38 -8.72 -15.75
C VAL A 633 14.80 -10.18 -15.60
N VAL A 634 15.86 -10.40 -14.83
CA VAL A 634 16.18 -11.71 -14.26
C VAL A 634 15.24 -11.95 -13.08
N VAL A 635 14.47 -13.04 -13.14
CA VAL A 635 13.55 -13.45 -12.06
C VAL A 635 14.37 -13.96 -10.87
N ASN A 636 14.83 -13.02 -10.04
CA ASN A 636 15.92 -13.26 -9.08
C ASN A 636 15.62 -12.66 -7.69
N LYS A 637 16.47 -12.97 -6.69
CA LYS A 637 16.30 -12.68 -5.25
C LYS A 637 16.13 -11.19 -4.85
N ARG A 638 16.12 -10.25 -5.79
CA ARG A 638 16.01 -8.79 -5.58
C ARG A 638 14.79 -8.13 -6.26
N MET A 639 13.86 -8.87 -6.85
CA MET A 639 12.61 -8.26 -7.37
C MET A 639 11.78 -7.62 -6.25
N ALA A 640 11.27 -6.41 -6.50
CA ALA A 640 10.31 -5.77 -5.61
C ALA A 640 8.95 -6.49 -5.68
N PHE A 641 8.11 -6.30 -4.66
CA PHE A 641 6.75 -6.88 -4.62
C PHE A 641 5.89 -6.41 -5.83
N LEU A 642 6.05 -5.17 -6.27
CA LEU A 642 5.41 -4.65 -7.48
C LEU A 642 5.92 -5.30 -8.78
N ASP A 643 7.21 -5.62 -8.90
CA ASP A 643 7.75 -6.34 -10.08
C ASP A 643 7.11 -7.73 -10.20
N MET A 644 6.95 -8.42 -9.06
CA MET A 644 6.29 -9.72 -8.99
C MET A 644 4.81 -9.64 -9.39
N LEU A 645 4.09 -8.59 -8.97
CA LEU A 645 2.72 -8.31 -9.42
C LEU A 645 2.64 -8.01 -10.93
N LEU A 646 3.59 -7.22 -11.47
CA LEU A 646 3.66 -6.88 -12.89
C LEU A 646 3.99 -8.10 -13.76
N ASN A 647 4.87 -9.00 -13.30
CA ASN A 647 5.12 -10.25 -13.99
C ASN A 647 3.90 -11.19 -13.96
N MET A 648 3.23 -11.34 -12.80
CA MET A 648 1.98 -12.12 -12.68
C MET A 648 0.85 -11.57 -13.57
N LYS A 649 0.78 -10.25 -13.76
CA LYS A 649 -0.09 -9.60 -14.76
C LYS A 649 0.28 -10.01 -16.18
N GLY A 650 1.57 -10.03 -16.53
CA GLY A 650 2.06 -10.51 -17.83
C GLY A 650 1.75 -12.00 -18.10
N GLU A 651 1.70 -12.81 -17.05
CA GLU A 651 1.30 -14.23 -17.10
C GLU A 651 -0.23 -14.45 -17.05
N ASN A 652 -1.04 -13.38 -17.08
CA ASN A 652 -2.50 -13.40 -16.92
C ASN A 652 -3.00 -14.02 -15.58
N GLN A 653 -2.15 -14.10 -14.55
CA GLN A 653 -2.55 -14.55 -13.21
C GLN A 653 -3.30 -13.45 -12.43
N LEU A 654 -3.06 -12.18 -12.76
CA LEU A 654 -3.66 -11.00 -12.14
C LEU A 654 -4.11 -9.99 -13.22
N THR A 655 -5.18 -9.23 -12.99
CA THR A 655 -5.51 -8.06 -13.82
C THR A 655 -4.76 -6.81 -13.36
N ILE A 656 -4.71 -5.76 -14.18
CA ILE A 656 -4.16 -4.45 -13.76
C ILE A 656 -4.89 -3.85 -12.55
N GLU A 657 -6.19 -4.14 -12.40
CA GLU A 657 -6.96 -3.71 -11.23
C GLU A 657 -6.56 -4.53 -9.99
N ASP A 658 -6.29 -5.84 -10.13
CA ASP A 658 -5.75 -6.64 -9.01
C ASP A 658 -4.37 -6.14 -8.55
N VAL A 659 -3.50 -5.74 -9.50
CA VAL A 659 -2.20 -5.11 -9.18
C VAL A 659 -2.41 -3.82 -8.39
N ARG A 660 -3.33 -2.94 -8.83
CA ARG A 660 -3.66 -1.70 -8.11
C ARG A 660 -4.21 -1.99 -6.70
N GLU A 661 -5.17 -2.90 -6.59
CA GLU A 661 -5.81 -3.27 -5.32
C GLU A 661 -4.80 -3.82 -4.29
N GLU A 662 -3.79 -4.58 -4.73
CA GLU A 662 -2.72 -5.05 -3.86
C GLU A 662 -1.72 -3.92 -3.53
N VAL A 663 -1.31 -3.07 -4.48
CA VAL A 663 -0.43 -1.93 -4.17
C VAL A 663 -1.07 -0.97 -3.17
N ASP A 664 -2.33 -0.60 -3.34
CA ASP A 664 -3.07 0.20 -2.34
C ASP A 664 -3.11 -0.52 -0.97
N THR A 665 -3.35 -1.83 -0.96
CA THR A 665 -3.40 -2.65 0.27
C THR A 665 -2.05 -2.68 1.00
N PHE A 666 -0.95 -2.92 0.30
CA PHE A 666 0.38 -3.08 0.89
C PHE A 666 1.04 -1.74 1.24
N MET A 667 0.85 -0.70 0.43
CA MET A 667 1.30 0.66 0.74
C MET A 667 0.68 1.15 2.06
N PHE A 668 -0.64 0.99 2.23
CA PHE A 668 -1.31 1.32 3.49
C PHE A 668 -0.83 0.46 4.67
N ALA A 669 -0.78 -0.87 4.49
CA ALA A 669 -0.51 -1.78 5.58
C ALA A 669 0.94 -1.72 6.11
N GLY A 670 1.92 -1.42 5.25
CA GLY A 670 3.32 -1.28 5.65
C GLY A 670 3.53 -0.10 6.59
N HIS A 671 3.49 1.12 6.05
CA HIS A 671 3.96 2.31 6.78
C HIS A 671 3.13 2.66 8.04
N ASP A 672 1.80 2.73 7.95
CA ASP A 672 0.97 3.26 9.05
C ASP A 672 0.93 2.30 10.26
N THR A 673 1.23 1.00 10.06
CA THR A 673 1.29 0.03 11.17
C THR A 673 2.68 -0.05 11.82
N THR A 674 3.77 -0.04 11.05
CA THR A 674 5.12 -0.05 11.64
C THR A 674 5.45 1.27 12.33
N SER A 675 5.09 2.42 11.75
CA SER A 675 5.29 3.73 12.38
C SER A 675 4.59 3.87 13.74
N ALA A 676 3.41 3.27 13.90
CA ALA A 676 2.74 3.18 15.20
C ALA A 676 3.52 2.29 16.18
N ALA A 677 4.06 1.14 15.75
CA ALA A 677 4.89 0.29 16.59
C ALA A 677 6.16 1.02 17.09
N ILE A 678 6.85 1.75 16.18
CA ILE A 678 8.05 2.54 16.49
C ILE A 678 7.72 3.67 17.47
N GLY A 679 6.67 4.47 17.18
CA GLY A 679 6.26 5.57 18.03
C GLY A 679 5.92 5.13 19.45
N TRP A 680 5.10 4.09 19.60
CA TRP A 680 4.74 3.58 20.93
C TRP A 680 5.91 2.88 21.65
N ALA A 681 6.83 2.22 20.94
CA ALA A 681 8.05 1.67 21.55
C ALA A 681 8.95 2.77 22.12
N CYS A 682 9.20 3.83 21.35
CA CYS A 682 9.91 5.01 21.81
C CYS A 682 9.23 5.68 23.01
N TRP A 683 7.88 5.75 23.04
CA TRP A 683 7.12 6.27 24.17
C TRP A 683 7.30 5.44 25.45
N CYS A 684 7.18 4.11 25.35
CA CYS A 684 7.44 3.21 26.47
C CYS A 684 8.87 3.36 27.00
N LEU A 685 9.87 3.42 26.11
CA LEU A 685 11.28 3.56 26.50
C LEU A 685 11.61 4.95 27.06
N ALA A 686 11.00 6.03 26.56
CA ALA A 686 11.21 7.37 27.08
C ALA A 686 10.59 7.60 28.46
N THR A 687 9.52 6.85 28.77
CA THR A 687 8.83 6.89 30.08
C THR A 687 9.43 5.92 31.11
N HIS A 688 10.33 5.01 30.69
CA HIS A 688 11.00 4.00 31.52
C HIS A 688 12.53 4.05 31.30
N PRO A 689 13.21 5.09 31.80
CA PRO A 689 14.62 5.36 31.49
C PRO A 689 15.57 4.24 31.96
N GLU A 690 15.23 3.51 33.03
CA GLU A 690 15.98 2.34 33.51
C GLU A 690 15.86 1.13 32.56
N ILE A 691 14.69 0.91 31.95
CA ILE A 691 14.52 -0.12 30.91
C ILE A 691 15.26 0.30 29.64
N GLN A 692 15.15 1.57 29.22
CA GLN A 692 15.87 2.10 28.06
C GLN A 692 17.39 1.98 28.22
N GLU A 693 17.92 2.26 29.40
CA GLU A 693 19.35 2.17 29.65
C GLU A 693 19.84 0.71 29.68
N ARG A 694 19.03 -0.23 30.19
CA ARG A 694 19.31 -1.67 30.08
C ARG A 694 19.24 -2.18 28.62
N VAL A 695 18.35 -1.63 27.79
CA VAL A 695 18.32 -1.88 26.33
C VAL A 695 19.59 -1.32 25.67
N TYR A 696 19.97 -0.09 25.99
CA TYR A 696 21.20 0.52 25.47
C TYR A 696 22.44 -0.31 25.82
N GLN A 697 22.54 -0.82 27.05
CA GLN A 697 23.61 -1.72 27.51
C GLN A 697 23.58 -3.14 26.92
N GLU A 698 22.51 -3.53 26.20
CA GLU A 698 22.49 -4.75 25.38
C GLU A 698 22.99 -4.44 23.96
N ILE A 699 22.56 -3.31 23.40
CA ILE A 699 22.97 -2.83 22.08
C ILE A 699 24.47 -2.48 22.04
N SER A 700 24.96 -1.69 22.99
CA SER A 700 26.37 -1.25 23.04
C SER A 700 27.39 -2.35 23.37
N LYS A 701 26.94 -3.61 23.55
CA LYS A 701 27.79 -4.80 23.65
C LYS A 701 27.88 -5.62 22.35
N HIS A 702 27.08 -5.25 21.35
CA HIS A 702 27.04 -5.89 20.01
C HIS A 702 27.44 -4.91 18.89
N PHE A 703 27.49 -3.60 19.18
CA PHE A 703 27.87 -2.55 18.24
C PHE A 703 28.97 -1.68 18.86
N ASP A 704 30.22 -2.00 18.54
CA ASP A 704 31.41 -1.23 18.96
C ASP A 704 31.54 0.13 18.25
N ASP A 705 30.88 0.25 17.10
CA ASP A 705 30.78 1.45 16.26
C ASP A 705 29.31 1.92 16.19
N PHE A 706 29.08 3.22 16.01
CA PHE A 706 27.78 3.85 15.90
C PHE A 706 27.21 3.84 14.48
N ASP A 707 28.06 3.73 13.45
CA ASP A 707 27.66 3.87 12.06
C ASP A 707 27.69 2.54 11.26
N ARG A 708 28.27 1.47 11.85
CA ARG A 708 28.07 0.06 11.44
C ARG A 708 26.60 -0.23 11.20
N GLU A 709 26.31 -0.82 10.05
CA GLU A 709 24.97 -1.26 9.67
C GLU A 709 24.54 -2.53 10.42
N ILE A 710 23.24 -2.61 10.69
CA ILE A 710 22.60 -3.68 11.48
C ILE A 710 22.26 -4.83 10.54
N SER A 711 22.71 -6.04 10.85
CA SER A 711 22.30 -7.26 10.17
C SER A 711 21.16 -7.98 10.90
N LYS A 712 20.59 -8.96 10.21
CA LYS A 712 19.58 -9.88 10.76
C LYS A 712 20.10 -10.73 11.92
N GLU A 713 21.40 -11.00 11.93
CA GLU A 713 22.08 -11.81 12.93
C GLU A 713 22.22 -11.02 14.24
N ASP A 714 22.58 -9.74 14.17
CA ASP A 714 22.57 -8.84 15.34
C ASP A 714 21.17 -8.82 15.99
N LEU A 715 20.11 -8.78 15.18
CA LEU A 715 18.72 -8.80 15.66
C LEU A 715 18.34 -10.09 16.40
N ASN A 716 19.08 -11.19 16.26
CA ASN A 716 18.79 -12.43 17.00
C ASN A 716 19.38 -12.42 18.42
N GLU A 717 20.44 -11.64 18.67
CA GLU A 717 21.12 -11.59 19.97
C GLU A 717 20.56 -10.53 20.93
N LEU A 718 19.92 -9.47 20.41
CA LEU A 718 19.25 -8.42 21.18
C LEU A 718 17.92 -8.89 21.82
N LYS A 719 18.04 -9.80 22.80
CA LYS A 719 16.97 -10.59 23.41
C LYS A 719 16.15 -9.80 24.45
N TYR A 720 16.75 -8.92 25.22
CA TYR A 720 16.01 -8.03 26.13
C TYR A 720 15.29 -6.92 25.37
N PHE A 721 15.93 -6.35 24.34
CA PHE A 721 15.31 -5.41 23.43
C PHE A 721 14.07 -6.00 22.72
N ASP A 722 14.16 -7.23 22.21
CA ASP A 722 12.99 -7.95 21.65
C ASP A 722 11.82 -8.07 22.66
N ARG A 723 12.10 -8.37 23.95
CA ARG A 723 11.08 -8.34 25.01
C ARG A 723 10.46 -6.95 25.19
N CYS A 724 11.28 -5.89 25.15
CA CYS A 724 10.83 -4.51 25.29
C CYS A 724 9.90 -4.08 24.14
N ILE A 725 10.20 -4.50 22.90
CA ILE A 725 9.34 -4.22 21.73
C ILE A 725 8.04 -5.04 21.78
N LYS A 726 8.11 -6.29 22.25
CA LYS A 726 6.91 -7.13 22.45
C LYS A 726 5.97 -6.57 23.53
N GLU A 727 6.51 -6.07 24.63
CA GLU A 727 5.73 -5.40 25.67
C GLU A 727 5.13 -4.07 25.18
N ALA A 728 5.85 -3.31 24.34
CA ALA A 728 5.29 -2.11 23.73
C ALA A 728 4.09 -2.43 22.83
N MET A 729 4.17 -3.48 22.01
CA MET A 729 3.04 -3.98 21.21
C MET A 729 1.97 -4.73 22.03
N ARG A 730 2.22 -5.05 23.30
CA ARG A 730 1.19 -5.53 24.23
C ARG A 730 0.30 -4.38 24.71
N ILE A 731 0.91 -3.30 25.23
CA ILE A 731 0.18 -2.14 25.74
C ILE A 731 -0.40 -1.30 24.59
N PHE A 732 0.35 -1.18 23.49
CA PHE A 732 -0.03 -0.37 22.34
C PHE A 732 0.01 -1.20 21.04
N PRO A 733 -0.88 -2.20 20.87
CA PRO A 733 -0.94 -3.02 19.67
C PRO A 733 -1.30 -2.15 18.44
N PRO A 734 -0.45 -2.06 17.40
CA PRO A 734 -0.64 -1.13 16.29
C PRO A 734 -1.98 -1.27 15.56
N VAL A 735 -2.53 -2.49 15.48
CA VAL A 735 -3.89 -2.76 15.00
C VAL A 735 -4.75 -3.20 16.21
N PRO A 736 -5.49 -2.27 16.85
CA PRO A 736 -6.19 -2.55 18.10
C PRO A 736 -7.52 -3.28 17.92
N VAL A 737 -8.08 -3.31 16.70
CA VAL A 737 -9.41 -3.86 16.39
C VAL A 737 -9.38 -4.64 15.07
N ILE A 738 -9.87 -5.88 15.08
CA ILE A 738 -10.06 -6.74 13.91
C ILE A 738 -11.49 -7.27 13.93
N THR A 739 -12.17 -7.32 12.78
CA THR A 739 -13.56 -7.81 12.71
C THR A 739 -13.77 -8.91 11.67
N ARG A 740 -14.58 -9.92 12.05
CA ARG A 740 -15.16 -10.93 11.15
C ARG A 740 -16.67 -10.76 11.08
N LYS A 741 -17.29 -11.22 10.00
CA LYS A 741 -18.75 -11.28 9.79
C LYS A 741 -19.15 -12.73 9.55
N LEU A 742 -19.91 -13.30 10.48
CA LEU A 742 -20.27 -14.71 10.41
C LEU A 742 -21.15 -15.05 9.20
N LYS A 743 -20.67 -15.97 8.36
CA LYS A 743 -21.38 -16.67 7.29
C LYS A 743 -22.31 -17.74 7.83
N ASN A 744 -22.04 -18.36 8.97
CA ASN A 744 -22.85 -19.43 9.57
C ASN A 744 -23.16 -19.14 11.05
N ASP A 745 -23.96 -20.00 11.69
CA ASP A 745 -24.06 -19.99 13.15
C ASP A 745 -22.81 -20.68 13.70
N PHE A 746 -22.15 -20.06 14.69
CA PHE A 746 -20.80 -20.43 15.14
C PHE A 746 -20.78 -20.66 16.65
N ASN A 747 -20.13 -21.73 17.15
CA ASN A 747 -20.06 -21.99 18.59
C ASN A 747 -18.76 -21.42 19.19
N MET A 748 -18.89 -20.56 20.19
CA MET A 748 -17.76 -19.89 20.85
C MET A 748 -17.95 -19.96 22.37
N SER A 749 -16.99 -20.58 23.08
CA SER A 749 -17.08 -20.85 24.54
C SER A 749 -18.42 -21.47 24.98
N GLY A 750 -18.96 -22.41 24.19
CA GLY A 750 -20.23 -23.08 24.45
C GLY A 750 -21.49 -22.23 24.19
N LYS A 751 -21.33 -20.98 23.73
CA LYS A 751 -22.43 -20.09 23.34
C LYS A 751 -22.54 -20.04 21.81
N LEU A 752 -23.73 -20.34 21.28
CA LEU A 752 -24.00 -20.19 19.85
C LEU A 752 -24.10 -18.71 19.48
N VAL A 753 -23.16 -18.23 18.66
CA VAL A 753 -23.17 -16.90 18.06
C VAL A 753 -23.85 -16.98 16.68
N PRO A 754 -24.96 -16.26 16.46
CA PRO A 754 -25.77 -16.43 15.25
C PRO A 754 -25.16 -15.77 14.00
N LYS A 755 -25.42 -16.38 12.84
CA LYS A 755 -25.08 -15.91 11.49
C LYS A 755 -25.39 -14.43 11.31
N ASN A 756 -24.48 -13.72 10.65
CA ASN A 756 -24.44 -12.26 10.46
C ASN A 756 -24.08 -11.42 11.70
N ALA A 757 -23.77 -12.02 12.86
CA ALA A 757 -23.08 -11.28 13.91
C ALA A 757 -21.67 -10.84 13.44
N MET A 758 -21.17 -9.75 14.03
CA MET A 758 -19.77 -9.35 13.90
C MET A 758 -18.99 -9.95 15.08
N ILE A 759 -17.96 -10.73 14.82
CA ILE A 759 -16.96 -11.03 15.86
C ILE A 759 -15.93 -9.90 15.84
N VAL A 760 -15.73 -9.26 16.99
CA VAL A 760 -14.88 -8.08 17.15
C VAL A 760 -13.73 -8.45 18.08
N ILE A 761 -12.62 -8.83 17.46
CA ILE A 761 -11.38 -9.22 18.11
C ILE A 761 -10.64 -7.92 18.46
N LEU A 762 -10.50 -7.61 19.75
CA LEU A 762 -9.63 -6.53 20.22
C LEU A 762 -8.36 -7.13 20.84
N PRO A 763 -7.22 -7.18 20.13
CA PRO A 763 -5.93 -7.43 20.74
C PRO A 763 -5.71 -6.57 22.00
N TYR A 764 -6.09 -5.28 21.96
CA TYR A 764 -6.00 -4.39 23.11
C TYR A 764 -6.70 -4.93 24.38
N LEU A 765 -7.90 -5.52 24.28
CA LEU A 765 -8.60 -6.07 25.45
C LEU A 765 -7.96 -7.36 25.97
N ILE A 766 -7.51 -8.22 25.06
CA ILE A 766 -6.88 -9.51 25.40
C ILE A 766 -5.50 -9.25 26.05
N HIS A 767 -4.78 -8.24 25.56
CA HIS A 767 -3.47 -7.82 26.05
C HIS A 767 -3.52 -7.03 27.37
N HIS A 768 -4.68 -6.47 27.73
CA HIS A 768 -4.96 -5.82 29.03
C HIS A 768 -5.87 -6.66 29.94
N ASN A 769 -5.99 -7.97 29.68
CA ASN A 769 -6.71 -8.86 30.58
C ASN A 769 -5.83 -9.20 31.79
N GLU A 770 -6.18 -8.67 32.96
CA GLU A 770 -5.44 -8.85 34.23
C GLU A 770 -5.26 -10.33 34.63
N LYS A 771 -6.19 -11.22 34.24
CA LYS A 771 -6.08 -12.67 34.49
C LYS A 771 -5.03 -13.36 33.61
N ILE A 772 -4.50 -12.66 32.61
CA ILE A 772 -3.50 -13.14 31.64
C ILE A 772 -2.16 -12.41 31.86
N TYR A 773 -2.23 -11.11 32.16
CA TYR A 773 -1.08 -10.25 32.43
C TYR A 773 -1.27 -9.57 33.80
N PRO A 774 -0.64 -10.08 34.87
CA PRO A 774 -0.60 -9.38 36.15
C PRO A 774 -0.05 -7.96 35.97
N ASN A 775 -0.60 -6.97 36.68
CA ASN A 775 -0.23 -5.56 36.55
C ASN A 775 -0.31 -5.03 35.09
N HIS A 776 -1.28 -5.48 34.29
CA HIS A 776 -1.37 -5.24 32.83
C HIS A 776 -1.20 -3.79 32.32
N ASN A 777 -1.33 -2.76 33.16
CA ASN A 777 -1.10 -1.36 32.80
C ASN A 777 0.38 -0.91 32.99
N CYS A 778 1.24 -1.73 33.58
CA CYS A 778 2.68 -1.46 33.70
C CYS A 778 3.42 -1.93 32.44
N TYR A 779 4.53 -1.28 32.12
CA TYR A 779 5.45 -1.70 31.07
C TYR A 779 6.53 -2.62 31.68
N ASP A 780 6.31 -3.93 31.58
CA ASP A 780 7.20 -4.95 32.12
C ASP A 780 7.67 -5.91 31.00
N PRO A 781 8.89 -5.74 30.46
CA PRO A 781 9.46 -6.66 29.47
C PRO A 781 9.55 -8.11 29.94
N ASP A 782 9.59 -8.38 31.25
CA ASP A 782 9.67 -9.74 31.78
C ASP A 782 8.32 -10.50 31.72
N ASN A 783 7.24 -9.82 31.29
CA ASN A 783 6.07 -10.47 30.67
C ASN A 783 6.45 -11.39 29.50
N PHE A 784 7.57 -11.15 28.80
CA PHE A 784 8.02 -11.94 27.65
C PHE A 784 9.22 -12.84 27.95
N LEU A 785 9.51 -13.12 29.23
CA LEU A 785 10.39 -14.22 29.61
C LEU A 785 9.85 -15.56 29.08
N PRO A 786 10.69 -16.52 28.64
CA PRO A 786 10.25 -17.82 28.12
C PRO A 786 9.32 -18.56 29.10
N GLU A 787 9.62 -18.50 30.39
CA GLU A 787 8.86 -19.13 31.47
C GLU A 787 7.46 -18.50 31.63
N ASN A 788 7.29 -17.23 31.24
CA ASN A 788 6.02 -16.52 31.31
C ASN A 788 5.22 -16.62 30.00
N ILE A 789 5.91 -16.75 28.86
CA ILE A 789 5.28 -17.11 27.57
C ILE A 789 4.67 -18.51 27.67
N ASN A 790 5.44 -19.51 28.14
CA ASN A 790 5.02 -20.91 28.20
C ASN A 790 3.84 -21.18 29.17
N LYS A 791 3.55 -20.26 30.10
CA LYS A 791 2.39 -20.34 31.01
C LYS A 791 1.09 -19.79 30.41
N ARG A 792 1.15 -19.04 29.31
CA ARG A 792 -0.02 -18.37 28.70
C ARG A 792 -0.46 -19.08 27.43
N HIS A 793 -1.77 -19.12 27.20
CA HIS A 793 -2.33 -19.60 25.93
C HIS A 793 -1.79 -18.77 24.76
N HIS A 794 -1.29 -19.39 23.69
CA HIS A 794 -0.55 -18.71 22.60
C HIS A 794 -1.29 -17.49 22.01
N TYR A 795 -2.61 -17.59 21.83
CA TYR A 795 -3.47 -16.51 21.32
C TYR A 795 -3.71 -15.34 22.30
N SER A 796 -3.05 -15.34 23.46
CA SER A 796 -3.07 -14.22 24.41
C SER A 796 -2.17 -13.04 23.99
N TYR A 797 -1.32 -13.24 22.98
CA TYR A 797 -0.49 -12.20 22.38
C TYR A 797 -0.61 -12.27 20.84
N ILE A 798 -1.38 -11.35 20.27
CA ILE A 798 -1.78 -11.37 18.85
C ILE A 798 -1.75 -9.98 18.17
N PRO A 799 -0.70 -9.14 18.33
CA PRO A 799 -0.65 -7.83 17.66
C PRO A 799 -0.65 -7.94 16.13
N PHE A 800 -0.16 -9.07 15.58
CA PHE A 800 -0.17 -9.39 14.15
C PHE A 800 -1.36 -10.27 13.71
N SER A 801 -2.38 -10.43 14.56
CA SER A 801 -3.40 -11.50 14.45
C SER A 801 -2.77 -12.90 14.47
N ALA A 802 -3.57 -13.94 14.29
CA ALA A 802 -3.13 -15.32 14.10
C ALA A 802 -4.04 -16.07 13.09
N GLY A 803 -3.74 -17.34 12.83
CA GLY A 803 -4.47 -18.20 11.89
C GLY A 803 -4.32 -17.82 10.40
N PRO A 804 -5.13 -18.39 9.48
CA PRO A 804 -5.04 -18.16 8.03
C PRO A 804 -5.07 -16.68 7.60
N ARG A 805 -5.69 -15.79 8.39
CA ARG A 805 -5.76 -14.34 8.11
C ARG A 805 -4.87 -13.53 9.07
N ASN A 806 -3.72 -14.07 9.47
CA ASN A 806 -2.64 -13.33 10.13
C ASN A 806 -1.96 -12.30 9.21
N CYS A 807 -1.17 -11.40 9.77
CA CYS A 807 -0.36 -10.46 9.01
C CYS A 807 0.69 -11.19 8.18
N ILE A 808 0.77 -10.88 6.88
CA ILE A 808 1.76 -11.46 5.95
C ILE A 808 3.13 -10.81 6.15
N GLY A 809 3.18 -9.49 6.31
CA GLY A 809 4.39 -8.70 6.56
C GLY A 809 4.90 -8.72 8.00
N GLN A 810 4.50 -9.70 8.83
CA GLN A 810 4.90 -9.74 10.24
C GLN A 810 6.43 -9.69 10.42
N LYS A 811 7.19 -10.46 9.63
CA LYS A 811 8.66 -10.45 9.74
C LYS A 811 9.27 -9.12 9.27
N PHE A 812 8.78 -8.57 8.15
CA PHE A 812 9.17 -7.27 7.62
C PHE A 812 9.05 -6.17 8.70
N ALA A 813 7.84 -5.98 9.26
CA ALA A 813 7.58 -4.95 10.26
C ALA A 813 8.38 -5.14 11.57
N ASN A 814 8.72 -6.38 11.95
CA ASN A 814 9.59 -6.64 13.11
C ASN A 814 11.08 -6.38 12.82
N TYR A 815 11.56 -6.51 11.58
CA TYR A 815 12.91 -6.11 11.22
C TYR A 815 13.00 -4.59 11.07
N GLU A 816 12.14 -4.00 10.25
CA GLU A 816 11.98 -2.55 10.00
C GLU A 816 11.93 -1.76 11.32
N ALA A 817 10.98 -2.06 12.21
CA ALA A 817 10.87 -1.37 13.49
C ALA A 817 12.12 -1.54 14.38
N ARG A 818 12.74 -2.72 14.38
CA ARG A 818 13.91 -2.98 15.24
C ARG A 818 15.16 -2.28 14.74
N VAL A 819 15.41 -2.27 13.42
CA VAL A 819 16.52 -1.53 12.81
C VAL A 819 16.39 -0.03 13.12
N ILE A 820 15.23 0.58 12.84
CA ILE A 820 14.95 1.99 13.14
C ILE A 820 15.17 2.31 14.63
N LEU A 821 14.61 1.51 15.52
CA LEU A 821 14.71 1.75 16.96
C LEU A 821 16.15 1.59 17.48
N ILE A 822 16.94 0.65 16.95
CA ILE A 822 18.35 0.51 17.33
C ILE A 822 19.17 1.72 16.85
N TRP A 823 18.97 2.21 15.62
CA TRP A 823 19.62 3.42 15.12
C TRP A 823 19.33 4.64 16.01
N ILE A 824 18.05 4.84 16.37
CA ILE A 824 17.64 5.90 17.30
C ILE A 824 18.30 5.74 18.68
N LEU A 825 18.26 4.54 19.27
CA LEU A 825 18.75 4.29 20.64
C LEU A 825 20.28 4.25 20.75
N ARG A 826 21.02 3.97 19.65
CA ARG A 826 22.48 4.07 19.60
C ARG A 826 22.93 5.51 19.79
N LYS A 827 22.34 6.44 19.04
CA LYS A 827 22.75 7.86 19.00
C LYS A 827 22.11 8.70 20.11
N PHE A 828 20.86 8.39 20.50
CA PHE A 828 20.07 9.21 21.43
C PHE A 828 19.66 8.51 22.72
N ARG A 829 19.52 9.30 23.78
CA ARG A 829 18.72 8.98 24.96
C ARG A 829 17.38 9.70 24.84
N LEU A 830 16.29 8.94 24.88
CA LEU A 830 14.93 9.47 24.78
C LEU A 830 14.41 9.83 26.19
N THR A 831 13.77 10.98 26.35
CA THR A 831 13.13 11.38 27.60
C THR A 831 11.82 12.11 27.32
N THR A 832 10.93 12.16 28.31
CA THR A 832 9.67 12.93 28.23
C THR A 832 9.23 13.31 29.65
N ASP A 833 8.50 14.42 29.81
CA ASP A 833 8.02 14.87 31.14
C ASP A 833 6.68 14.20 31.52
N TYR A 834 6.04 13.54 30.56
CA TYR A 834 4.76 12.84 30.69
C TYR A 834 4.93 11.41 31.24
N LYS A 835 3.82 10.83 31.72
CA LYS A 835 3.73 9.42 32.12
C LYS A 835 3.14 8.58 30.99
N LEU A 836 3.43 7.27 31.02
CA LEU A 836 2.98 6.28 30.04
C LEU A 836 1.51 6.43 29.59
N HIS A 837 0.61 6.69 30.55
CA HIS A 837 -0.84 6.75 30.33
C HIS A 837 -1.41 8.15 30.07
N ASP A 838 -0.60 9.20 30.11
CA ASP A 838 -1.07 10.57 29.82
C ASP A 838 -1.40 10.72 28.31
N ASN A 839 -0.67 9.98 27.47
CA ASN A 839 -0.88 9.92 26.02
C ASN A 839 -1.93 8.85 25.66
N LYS A 840 -3.21 9.24 25.65
CA LYS A 840 -4.32 8.33 25.35
C LYS A 840 -4.20 7.70 23.96
N PRO A 841 -4.37 6.37 23.81
CA PRO A 841 -4.49 5.73 22.50
C PRO A 841 -5.90 5.88 21.90
N GLY A 842 -5.98 6.12 20.59
CA GLY A 842 -7.22 6.25 19.82
C GLY A 842 -7.33 5.23 18.68
N THR A 843 -8.53 4.70 18.45
CA THR A 843 -8.80 3.69 17.40
C THR A 843 -9.21 4.30 16.06
N GLU A 844 -8.26 4.51 15.17
CA GLU A 844 -8.49 5.06 13.82
C GLU A 844 -7.84 4.13 12.81
N ALA A 845 -8.46 2.96 12.65
CA ALA A 845 -7.94 1.70 12.08
C ALA A 845 -6.67 1.17 12.78
N ILE A 846 -5.63 1.99 12.87
CA ILE A 846 -4.45 1.81 13.71
C ILE A 846 -4.64 2.45 15.10
N LEU A 847 -3.67 2.22 15.99
CA LEU A 847 -3.64 2.80 17.34
C LEU A 847 -2.86 4.13 17.35
N ARG A 848 -3.58 5.26 17.29
CA ARG A 848 -2.97 6.60 17.20
C ARG A 848 -2.75 7.22 18.59
N PRO A 849 -1.60 7.83 18.88
CA PRO A 849 -1.38 8.58 20.12
C PRO A 849 -2.08 9.94 20.07
N LYS A 850 -2.72 10.35 21.17
CA LYS A 850 -3.45 11.62 21.25
C LYS A 850 -2.54 12.85 21.22
N LEU A 851 -1.32 12.73 21.74
CA LEU A 851 -0.38 13.85 21.90
C LEU A 851 0.67 13.92 20.77
N GLY A 852 0.57 13.06 19.75
CA GLY A 852 1.76 12.63 19.01
C GLY A 852 2.64 11.76 19.93
N ILE A 853 3.94 11.66 19.64
CA ILE A 853 4.94 11.06 20.55
C ILE A 853 5.98 12.15 20.88
N PRO A 854 5.64 13.10 21.79
CA PRO A 854 6.51 14.23 22.12
C PRO A 854 7.67 13.79 23.04
N LEU A 855 8.88 13.86 22.50
CA LEU A 855 10.11 13.42 23.16
C LEU A 855 11.18 14.52 23.15
N LYS A 856 12.00 14.55 24.20
CA LYS A 856 13.24 15.33 24.26
C LYS A 856 14.40 14.37 23.98
N LEU A 857 15.18 14.68 22.95
CA LEU A 857 16.34 13.91 22.53
C LEU A 857 17.60 14.49 23.16
N HIS A 858 18.40 13.64 23.80
CA HIS A 858 19.75 13.99 24.24
C HIS A 858 20.73 13.12 23.47
N ARG A 859 21.85 13.68 23.00
CA ARG A 859 22.94 12.86 22.44
C ARG A 859 23.51 11.95 23.53
N ARG A 860 23.98 10.76 23.13
CA ARG A 860 24.74 9.87 24.02
C ARG A 860 26.25 10.19 24.05
N TYR A 861 26.73 10.94 23.06
CA TYR A 861 28.13 11.35 22.83
C TYR A 861 28.19 12.77 22.25
#